data_AF-A0A0R3R4F0-F1
#
_entry.id   AF-A0A0R3R4F0-F1
#
_cell.length_a   1.000
_cell.length_b   1.000
_cell.length_c   1.000
_cell.angle_alpha   90.00
_cell.angle_beta   90.00
_cell.angle_gamma   90.00
#
_symmetry.space_group_name_H-M   'P 1'
#
loop_
_entity.id
_entity.type
_entity.pdbx_description
1 polymer ?
#
loop_
_entity_poly.entity_id
_entity_poly.type
_entity_poly.pdbx_seq_one_letter_code
_entity_poly.pdbx_strand_id
1 'polypeptide(L)'
;LLRLFCLAENIMHKMPHLIFKKFAETTFALLSISDSDLKCTIFQCFRKILQLQPADTTLPATTNILLIDLLRDFASNAMDPSITCPWMEALCESHLCLATKDHAKSMATLKASLKLIFQTFDLGKDFVALTTYKVISRIMEHCVQSDEELANYSIDLCDEALNPRSVAVWRHVLRTETKIFEVCKGAITQEPFGRALKTLAGLRNDVVGAAVRHIGAENVLRVLPLELDAQNVPIVTQFERSWLVPILRINIFNQSIAFALQYFLPLAHRLRREVPSDVVRRKTFITLSDQLWDLLPNLLSSATDFEQNFPHLAQILGKVLLEQRDLRLIVLSSLRSALRYALQPDAAEAKKDVMRFFAYSFLRKLCTLYTVSNITMESMEGITGNSLKTLRCSILETVRMYVELTPNNVIDNFVNLAVEKAQIKDMGLDQKIRVLDIMAALVKKASVSGLSSMFPSIQPWFICSEVALQKKAFRILEEIMKRMNDEAVKDFFACSTDEINNVLDQDLDSIAKSARAALVAVYYVKLSSLTSLKDVESFGKKFLRRIIICLDKSHNIRTRSNALKCFVKLCQQLILSGSDESKSPSTVLHPILNIIFGMLNPERLYPNEDSVEVVRSSTIALNIIAQKFTRILDASLLSRLVAHACSWISDGRPLIRVLIIRLLRMLAKKLPDYTMQQY
;
A
#
# COMPACT_ATOMS: atom_id res chain seq x y z
N LEU A 1 -37.97 -16.20 38.46
CA LEU A 1 -37.11 -17.10 37.68
C LEU A 1 -36.06 -16.35 36.86
N LEU A 2 -36.44 -15.44 35.96
CA LEU A 2 -35.49 -14.68 35.12
C LEU A 2 -34.35 -14.00 35.90
N ARG A 3 -34.64 -13.27 36.99
CA ARG A 3 -33.62 -12.64 37.85
C ARG A 3 -32.67 -13.64 38.52
N LEU A 4 -33.14 -14.86 38.82
CA LEU A 4 -32.31 -15.92 39.39
C LEU A 4 -31.33 -16.47 38.34
N PHE A 5 -31.77 -16.60 37.08
CA PHE A 5 -30.87 -16.98 35.99
C PHE A 5 -29.81 -15.91 35.71
N CYS A 6 -30.15 -14.62 35.79
CA CYS A 6 -29.17 -13.53 35.68
C CYS A 6 -28.12 -13.51 36.82
N LEU A 7 -28.46 -14.04 37.99
CA LEU A 7 -27.50 -14.23 39.07
C LEU A 7 -26.65 -15.49 38.82
N ALA A 8 -27.30 -16.58 38.41
CA ALA A 8 -26.68 -17.88 38.18
C ALA A 8 -25.61 -17.81 37.06
N GLU A 9 -25.85 -17.05 35.98
CA GLU A 9 -24.94 -16.94 34.85
C GLU A 9 -23.51 -16.53 35.24
N ASN A 10 -23.34 -15.75 36.31
CA ASN A 10 -22.05 -15.22 36.76
C ASN A 10 -21.41 -16.05 37.88
N ILE A 11 -22.13 -17.01 38.47
CA ILE A 11 -21.69 -17.70 39.70
C ILE A 11 -21.49 -19.20 39.45
N MET A 12 -22.33 -19.81 38.61
CA MET A 12 -22.39 -21.28 38.49
C MET A 12 -21.09 -21.91 37.97
N HIS A 13 -20.24 -21.18 37.24
CA HIS A 13 -18.94 -21.68 36.77
C HIS A 13 -17.95 -22.02 37.91
N LYS A 14 -18.14 -21.47 39.11
CA LYS A 14 -17.31 -21.71 40.31
C LYS A 14 -17.94 -22.69 41.32
N MET A 15 -19.17 -23.13 41.07
CA MET A 15 -19.90 -23.97 42.02
C MET A 15 -19.44 -25.44 41.94
N PRO A 16 -19.47 -26.19 43.06
CA PRO A 16 -19.16 -27.62 43.04
C PRO A 16 -20.02 -28.41 42.04
N HIS A 17 -19.45 -29.49 41.48
CA HIS A 17 -20.10 -30.37 40.49
C HIS A 17 -21.53 -30.78 40.83
N LEU A 18 -21.80 -31.20 42.06
CA LEU A 18 -23.13 -31.66 42.47
C LEU A 18 -24.18 -30.54 42.36
N ILE A 19 -23.80 -29.31 42.69
CA ILE A 19 -24.68 -28.13 42.61
C ILE A 19 -24.90 -27.76 41.14
N PHE A 20 -23.84 -27.78 40.33
CA PHE A 20 -23.96 -27.53 38.90
C PHE A 20 -24.86 -28.55 38.19
N LYS A 21 -24.67 -29.85 38.48
CA LYS A 21 -25.48 -30.92 37.90
C LYS A 21 -26.96 -30.77 38.25
N LYS A 22 -27.28 -30.56 39.53
CA LYS A 22 -28.67 -30.36 39.99
C LYS A 22 -29.28 -29.09 39.39
N PHE A 23 -28.50 -28.01 39.27
CA PHE A 23 -28.92 -26.80 38.57
C PHE A 23 -29.22 -27.07 37.10
N ALA A 24 -28.37 -27.82 36.39
CA ALA A 24 -28.62 -28.18 35.00
C ALA A 24 -29.92 -28.99 34.88
N GLU A 25 -30.07 -30.09 35.61
CA GLU A 25 -31.27 -30.95 35.59
C GLU A 25 -32.56 -30.17 35.84
N THR A 26 -32.57 -29.33 36.87
CA THR A 26 -33.74 -28.49 37.19
C THR A 26 -34.03 -27.43 36.12
N THR A 27 -32.98 -26.86 35.53
CA THR A 27 -33.13 -25.87 34.45
C THR A 27 -33.64 -26.51 33.16
N PHE A 28 -33.21 -27.71 32.81
CA PHE A 28 -33.75 -28.46 31.67
C PHE A 28 -35.20 -28.88 31.90
N ALA A 29 -35.61 -29.24 33.12
CA ALA A 29 -37.01 -29.51 33.45
C ALA A 29 -37.91 -28.28 33.21
N LEU A 30 -37.39 -27.06 33.38
CA LEU A 30 -38.13 -25.82 33.11
C LEU A 30 -38.31 -25.54 31.60
N LEU A 31 -37.54 -26.19 30.71
CA LEU A 31 -37.73 -26.05 29.26
C LEU A 31 -39.02 -26.71 28.74
N SER A 32 -39.66 -27.56 29.55
CA SER A 32 -40.98 -28.13 29.25
C SER A 32 -42.12 -27.10 29.34
N ILE A 33 -41.86 -25.92 29.94
CA ILE A 33 -42.83 -24.83 30.05
C ILE A 33 -42.90 -24.09 28.70
N SER A 34 -44.10 -23.75 28.22
CA SER A 34 -44.31 -23.11 26.90
C SER A 34 -43.86 -21.64 26.77
N ASP A 35 -43.13 -21.09 27.73
CA ASP A 35 -42.70 -19.69 27.74
C ASP A 35 -41.41 -19.48 26.91
N SER A 36 -41.52 -18.70 25.83
CA SER A 36 -40.43 -18.42 24.88
C SER A 36 -39.31 -17.58 25.50
N ASP A 37 -39.65 -16.61 26.37
CA ASP A 37 -38.67 -15.71 27.01
C ASP A 37 -37.87 -16.46 28.08
N LEU A 38 -38.54 -17.35 28.81
CA LEU A 38 -37.90 -18.24 29.77
C LEU A 38 -36.90 -19.17 29.09
N LYS A 39 -37.29 -19.81 27.98
CA LYS A 39 -36.41 -20.68 27.17
C LYS A 39 -35.18 -19.93 26.67
N CYS A 40 -35.36 -18.72 26.12
CA CYS A 40 -34.24 -17.88 25.67
C CYS A 40 -33.27 -17.57 26.82
N THR A 41 -33.80 -17.18 27.97
CA THR A 41 -32.99 -16.82 29.15
C THR A 41 -32.21 -18.02 29.70
N ILE A 42 -32.80 -19.21 29.66
CA ILE A 42 -32.13 -20.46 30.05
C ILE A 42 -30.91 -20.72 29.17
N PHE A 43 -31.07 -20.68 27.83
CA PHE A 43 -29.95 -20.91 26.93
C PHE A 43 -28.88 -19.81 27.03
N GLN A 44 -29.28 -18.54 27.19
CA GLN A 44 -28.34 -17.45 27.43
C GLN A 44 -27.54 -17.63 28.73
N CYS A 45 -28.20 -18.13 29.77
CA CYS A 45 -27.54 -18.47 31.04
C CYS A 45 -26.49 -19.56 30.83
N PHE A 46 -26.85 -20.68 30.21
CA PHE A 46 -25.90 -21.75 29.89
C PHE A 46 -24.75 -21.28 29.02
N ARG A 47 -25.03 -20.53 27.96
CA ARG A 47 -24.02 -19.92 27.09
C ARG A 47 -23.00 -19.13 27.92
N LYS A 48 -23.46 -18.20 28.77
CA LYS A 48 -22.56 -17.37 29.60
C LYS A 48 -21.75 -18.18 30.60
N ILE A 49 -22.36 -19.18 31.25
CA ILE A 49 -21.65 -20.03 32.21
C ILE A 49 -20.53 -20.81 31.50
N LEU A 50 -20.81 -21.37 30.34
CA LEU A 50 -19.85 -22.18 29.57
C LEU A 50 -18.77 -21.32 28.91
N GLN A 51 -19.11 -20.09 28.51
CA GLN A 51 -18.16 -19.11 28.00
C GLN A 51 -17.09 -18.76 29.05
N LEU A 52 -17.41 -18.85 30.35
CA LEU A 52 -16.46 -18.64 31.45
C LEU A 52 -15.56 -19.87 31.73
N GLN A 53 -15.67 -20.93 30.92
CA GLN A 53 -14.81 -22.13 30.97
C GLN A 53 -14.73 -22.75 32.38
N PRO A 54 -15.82 -23.36 32.89
CA PRO A 54 -15.84 -23.97 34.23
C PRO A 54 -14.76 -25.06 34.36
N ALA A 55 -14.04 -25.05 35.49
CA ALA A 55 -13.01 -26.05 35.79
C ALA A 55 -13.58 -27.48 35.88
N ASP A 56 -12.73 -28.49 35.77
CA ASP A 56 -13.13 -29.91 35.84
C ASP A 56 -13.81 -30.29 37.16
N THR A 57 -13.48 -29.60 38.25
CA THR A 57 -14.14 -29.76 39.57
C THR A 57 -15.60 -29.31 39.56
N THR A 58 -15.96 -28.42 38.65
CA THR A 58 -17.31 -27.87 38.48
C THR A 58 -18.07 -28.61 37.40
N LEU A 59 -17.44 -28.84 36.24
CA LEU A 59 -18.05 -29.51 35.10
C LEU A 59 -17.08 -30.55 34.51
N PRO A 60 -17.09 -31.80 34.99
CA PRO A 60 -16.29 -32.88 34.42
C PRO A 60 -16.68 -33.15 32.97
N ALA A 61 -15.72 -33.64 32.16
CA ALA A 61 -15.95 -33.97 30.75
C ALA A 61 -17.15 -34.91 30.51
N THR A 62 -17.35 -35.92 31.37
CA THR A 62 -18.50 -36.84 31.29
C THR A 62 -19.84 -36.15 31.49
N THR A 63 -19.91 -35.17 32.39
CA THR A 63 -21.14 -34.39 32.64
C THR A 63 -21.38 -33.39 31.51
N ASN A 64 -20.30 -32.85 30.91
CA ASN A 64 -20.43 -31.97 29.75
C ASN A 64 -20.97 -32.71 28.51
N ILE A 65 -20.59 -33.97 28.30
CA ILE A 65 -21.16 -34.79 27.23
C ILE A 65 -22.68 -34.96 27.42
N LEU A 66 -23.12 -35.30 28.64
CA LEU A 66 -24.55 -35.39 28.95
C LEU A 66 -25.28 -34.06 28.73
N LEU A 67 -24.64 -32.94 29.07
CA LEU A 67 -25.16 -31.60 28.81
C LEU A 67 -25.33 -31.34 27.30
N ILE A 68 -24.33 -31.70 26.50
CA ILE A 68 -24.38 -31.60 25.03
C ILE A 68 -25.50 -32.48 24.47
N ASP A 69 -25.64 -33.70 24.96
CA ASP A 69 -26.70 -34.62 24.54
C ASP A 69 -28.09 -34.04 24.86
N LEU A 70 -28.30 -33.51 26.07
CA LEU A 70 -29.56 -32.84 26.45
C LEU A 70 -29.85 -31.60 25.60
N LEU A 71 -28.83 -30.78 25.31
CA LEU A 71 -28.99 -29.62 24.43
C LEU A 71 -29.32 -30.06 23.01
N ARG A 72 -28.74 -31.16 22.54
CA ARG A 72 -28.95 -31.69 21.19
C ARG A 72 -30.36 -32.29 21.04
N ASP A 73 -30.83 -33.03 22.03
CA ASP A 73 -32.16 -33.67 22.03
C ASP A 73 -33.30 -32.64 22.06
N PHE A 74 -33.02 -31.42 22.53
CA PHE A 74 -33.98 -30.31 22.47
C PHE A 74 -34.19 -29.75 21.06
N ALA A 75 -33.30 -30.05 20.10
CA ALA A 75 -33.41 -29.53 18.74
C ALA A 75 -34.72 -30.01 18.08
N SER A 76 -35.59 -29.07 17.70
CA SER A 76 -36.74 -29.35 16.84
C SER A 76 -36.78 -28.40 15.65
N ASN A 77 -37.22 -28.89 14.49
CA ASN A 77 -37.32 -28.10 13.26
C ASN A 77 -38.39 -26.99 13.34
N ALA A 78 -39.19 -26.96 14.41
CA ALA A 78 -40.27 -26.01 14.66
C ALA A 78 -39.96 -25.01 15.80
N MET A 79 -38.69 -24.89 16.22
CA MET A 79 -38.31 -23.92 17.23
C MET A 79 -38.50 -22.48 16.74
N ASP A 80 -39.03 -21.63 17.62
CA ASP A 80 -39.07 -20.20 17.38
C ASP A 80 -37.66 -19.68 17.10
N PRO A 81 -37.44 -18.93 16.01
CA PRO A 81 -36.13 -18.41 15.65
C PRO A 81 -35.44 -17.54 16.71
N SER A 82 -36.20 -16.94 17.63
CA SER A 82 -35.66 -16.25 18.81
C SER A 82 -34.97 -17.20 19.79
N ILE A 83 -35.45 -18.44 19.93
CA ILE A 83 -34.89 -19.47 20.81
C ILE A 83 -33.74 -20.21 20.12
N THR A 84 -33.84 -20.43 18.79
CA THR A 84 -32.82 -21.14 18.01
C THR A 84 -31.44 -20.49 18.12
N CYS A 85 -31.35 -19.16 18.14
CA CYS A 85 -30.06 -18.46 18.25
C CYS A 85 -29.35 -18.70 19.60
N PRO A 86 -29.95 -18.39 20.76
CA PRO A 86 -29.37 -18.72 22.07
C PRO A 86 -29.05 -20.21 22.25
N TRP A 87 -29.91 -21.09 21.74
CA TRP A 87 -29.69 -22.53 21.80
C TRP A 87 -28.41 -22.95 21.05
N MET A 88 -28.23 -22.49 19.81
CA MET A 88 -27.02 -22.77 19.01
C MET A 88 -25.77 -22.23 19.71
N GLU A 89 -25.84 -21.03 20.29
CA GLU A 89 -24.71 -20.44 21.00
C GLU A 89 -24.36 -21.22 22.27
N ALA A 90 -25.36 -21.68 23.05
CA ALA A 90 -25.13 -22.52 24.21
C ALA A 90 -24.52 -23.89 23.83
N LEU A 91 -25.00 -24.50 22.75
CA LEU A 91 -24.44 -25.74 22.21
C LEU A 91 -22.99 -25.55 21.74
N CYS A 92 -22.68 -24.43 21.08
CA CYS A 92 -21.33 -24.04 20.68
C CYS A 92 -20.37 -23.93 21.87
N GLU A 93 -20.74 -23.15 22.89
CA GLU A 93 -19.89 -22.97 24.09
C GLU A 93 -19.73 -24.27 24.89
N SER A 94 -20.72 -25.17 24.84
CA SER A 94 -20.61 -26.51 25.45
C SER A 94 -19.52 -27.34 24.77
N HIS A 95 -19.50 -27.35 23.43
CA HIS A 95 -18.48 -28.03 22.63
C HIS A 95 -17.10 -27.42 22.81
N LEU A 96 -16.99 -26.09 22.83
CA LEU A 96 -15.74 -25.37 23.13
C LEU A 96 -15.20 -25.75 24.51
N CYS A 97 -16.06 -25.80 25.52
CA CYS A 97 -15.68 -26.22 26.87
C CYS A 97 -15.32 -27.71 26.96
N LEU A 98 -15.88 -28.57 26.10
CA LEU A 98 -15.47 -29.97 26.03
C LEU A 98 -14.12 -30.10 25.33
N ALA A 99 -13.89 -29.37 24.25
CA ALA A 99 -12.65 -29.40 23.48
C ALA A 99 -11.44 -28.95 24.30
N THR A 100 -11.60 -27.99 25.22
CA THR A 100 -10.53 -27.56 26.14
C THR A 100 -10.15 -28.63 27.18
N LYS A 101 -11.06 -29.56 27.48
CA LYS A 101 -10.88 -30.62 28.49
C LYS A 101 -10.46 -31.94 27.88
N ASP A 102 -11.19 -32.38 26.86
CA ASP A 102 -11.01 -33.65 26.18
C ASP A 102 -11.40 -33.49 24.70
N HIS A 103 -10.37 -33.22 23.89
CA HIS A 103 -10.52 -32.97 22.47
C HIS A 103 -11.15 -34.17 21.73
N ALA A 104 -10.72 -35.40 22.03
CA ALA A 104 -11.19 -36.60 21.34
C ALA A 104 -12.70 -36.84 21.57
N LYS A 105 -13.17 -36.68 22.80
CA LYS A 105 -14.60 -36.82 23.11
C LYS A 105 -15.45 -35.69 22.52
N SER A 106 -14.90 -34.48 22.42
CA SER A 106 -15.57 -33.38 21.72
C SER A 106 -15.80 -33.72 20.25
N MET A 107 -14.78 -34.22 19.55
CA MET A 107 -14.94 -34.55 18.12
C MET A 107 -15.98 -35.64 17.88
N ALA A 108 -16.00 -36.70 18.71
CA ALA A 108 -16.98 -37.78 18.60
C ALA A 108 -18.44 -37.30 18.75
N THR A 109 -18.68 -36.34 19.65
CA THR A 109 -20.03 -35.79 19.91
C THR A 109 -20.41 -34.68 18.93
N LEU A 110 -19.43 -33.98 18.37
CA LEU A 110 -19.62 -32.81 17.51
C LEU A 110 -20.26 -33.16 16.17
N LYS A 111 -19.96 -34.33 15.58
CA LYS A 111 -20.53 -34.78 14.30
C LYS A 111 -22.07 -34.70 14.27
N ALA A 112 -22.73 -35.20 15.32
CA ALA A 112 -24.19 -35.18 15.42
C ALA A 112 -24.74 -33.75 15.61
N SER A 113 -24.05 -32.92 16.39
CA SER A 113 -24.44 -31.52 16.64
C SER A 113 -24.27 -30.64 15.39
N LEU A 114 -23.21 -30.85 14.59
CA LEU A 114 -22.95 -30.08 13.37
C LEU A 114 -24.12 -30.18 12.39
N LYS A 115 -24.63 -31.40 12.14
CA LYS A 115 -25.78 -31.60 11.25
C LYS A 115 -26.98 -30.74 11.63
N LEU A 116 -27.31 -30.69 12.93
CA LEU A 116 -28.43 -29.90 13.44
C LEU A 116 -28.18 -28.39 13.31
N ILE A 117 -26.95 -27.94 13.57
CA ILE A 117 -26.57 -26.53 13.42
C ILE A 117 -26.69 -26.11 11.95
N PHE A 118 -26.21 -26.92 10.99
CA PHE A 118 -26.32 -26.62 9.56
C PHE A 118 -27.78 -26.63 9.06
N GLN A 119 -28.62 -27.53 9.56
CA GLN A 119 -30.05 -27.56 9.22
C GLN A 119 -30.80 -26.26 9.59
N THR A 120 -30.26 -25.45 10.51
CA THR A 120 -30.88 -24.14 10.83
C THR A 120 -30.85 -23.15 9.66
N PHE A 121 -29.99 -23.37 8.65
CA PHE A 121 -30.02 -22.58 7.41
C PHE A 121 -31.33 -22.76 6.63
N ASP A 122 -32.00 -23.91 6.74
CA ASP A 122 -33.26 -24.20 6.06
C ASP A 122 -34.42 -23.33 6.56
N LEU A 123 -34.28 -22.67 7.72
CA LEU A 123 -35.28 -21.72 8.23
C LEU A 123 -35.37 -20.44 7.36
N GLY A 124 -34.37 -20.17 6.52
CA GLY A 124 -34.39 -19.05 5.56
C GLY A 124 -34.40 -17.65 6.19
N LYS A 125 -34.19 -17.53 7.52
CA LYS A 125 -34.18 -16.25 8.24
C LYS A 125 -32.76 -15.70 8.39
N ASP A 126 -32.56 -14.46 7.97
CA ASP A 126 -31.23 -13.86 7.86
C ASP A 126 -30.47 -13.74 9.20
N PHE A 127 -31.14 -13.33 10.27
CA PHE A 127 -30.51 -13.18 11.59
C PHE A 127 -30.13 -14.54 12.21
N VAL A 128 -30.89 -15.60 11.91
CA VAL A 128 -30.57 -16.97 12.34
C VAL A 128 -29.34 -17.42 11.59
N ALA A 129 -29.34 -17.33 10.27
CA ALA A 129 -28.21 -17.73 9.42
C ALA A 129 -26.91 -16.97 9.76
N LEU A 130 -26.99 -15.68 10.11
CA LEU A 130 -25.84 -14.92 10.61
C LEU A 130 -25.29 -15.50 11.92
N THR A 131 -26.17 -15.94 12.82
CA THR A 131 -25.79 -16.57 14.10
C THR A 131 -25.20 -17.96 13.84
N THR A 132 -25.83 -18.76 12.97
CA THR A 132 -25.34 -20.07 12.52
C THR A 132 -23.93 -19.96 11.94
N TYR A 133 -23.68 -19.02 11.03
CA TYR A 133 -22.34 -18.75 10.49
C TYR A 133 -21.31 -18.45 11.59
N LYS A 134 -21.64 -17.58 12.55
CA LYS A 134 -20.74 -17.23 13.67
C LYS A 134 -20.43 -18.43 14.56
N VAL A 135 -21.45 -19.24 14.84
CA VAL A 135 -21.33 -20.47 15.64
C VAL A 135 -20.43 -21.47 14.94
N ILE A 136 -20.71 -21.78 13.66
CA ILE A 136 -19.88 -22.72 12.88
C ILE A 136 -18.44 -22.21 12.79
N SER A 137 -18.24 -20.92 12.52
CA SER A 137 -16.90 -20.31 12.46
C SER A 137 -16.09 -20.54 13.74
N ARG A 138 -16.71 -20.33 14.92
CA ARG A 138 -16.05 -20.56 16.22
C ARG A 138 -15.72 -22.03 16.44
N ILE A 139 -16.64 -22.94 16.09
CA ILE A 139 -16.44 -24.39 16.19
C ILE A 139 -15.29 -24.82 15.28
N MET A 140 -15.25 -24.33 14.04
CA MET A 140 -14.16 -24.66 13.11
C MET A 140 -12.80 -24.21 13.66
N GLU A 141 -12.72 -22.99 14.20
CA GLU A 141 -11.48 -22.40 14.72
C GLU A 141 -10.91 -23.13 15.93
N HIS A 142 -11.74 -23.64 16.83
CA HIS A 142 -11.30 -24.16 18.13
C HIS A 142 -11.42 -25.69 18.26
N CYS A 143 -12.28 -26.31 17.47
CA CYS A 143 -12.57 -27.75 17.56
C CYS A 143 -12.06 -28.52 16.33
N VAL A 144 -12.37 -28.07 15.11
CA VAL A 144 -12.23 -28.91 13.90
C VAL A 144 -10.94 -28.67 13.12
N GLN A 145 -10.16 -27.62 13.44
CA GLN A 145 -9.01 -27.15 12.65
C GLN A 145 -8.06 -28.25 12.13
N SER A 146 -7.84 -29.31 12.90
CA SER A 146 -6.92 -30.41 12.57
C SER A 146 -7.61 -31.77 12.33
N ASP A 147 -8.94 -31.86 12.45
CA ASP A 147 -9.69 -33.10 12.30
C ASP A 147 -10.17 -33.27 10.85
N GLU A 148 -9.62 -34.27 10.15
CA GLU A 148 -9.94 -34.54 8.75
C GLU A 148 -11.39 -34.97 8.55
N GLU A 149 -11.93 -35.83 9.41
CA GLU A 149 -13.28 -36.37 9.23
C GLU A 149 -14.34 -35.28 9.36
N LEU A 150 -14.22 -34.44 10.39
CA LEU A 150 -15.18 -33.38 10.67
C LEU A 150 -15.05 -32.19 9.72
N ALA A 151 -13.84 -31.86 9.25
CA ALA A 151 -13.64 -30.82 8.24
C ALA A 151 -14.34 -31.21 6.93
N ASN A 152 -14.12 -32.44 6.46
CA ASN A 152 -14.75 -32.97 5.26
C ASN A 152 -16.27 -33.08 5.40
N TYR A 153 -16.74 -33.57 6.55
CA TYR A 153 -18.17 -33.63 6.84
C TYR A 153 -18.83 -32.23 6.84
N SER A 154 -18.13 -31.21 7.33
CA SER A 154 -18.64 -29.83 7.34
C SER A 154 -18.75 -29.24 5.93
N ILE A 155 -17.87 -29.65 5.00
CA ILE A 155 -17.98 -29.27 3.57
C ILE A 155 -19.21 -29.94 2.95
N ASP A 156 -19.40 -31.24 3.18
CA ASP A 156 -20.59 -31.94 2.65
C ASP A 156 -21.89 -31.33 3.22
N LEU A 157 -21.91 -30.91 4.49
CA LEU A 157 -23.04 -30.20 5.09
C LEU A 157 -23.28 -28.80 4.48
N CYS A 158 -22.22 -28.09 4.08
CA CYS A 158 -22.33 -26.84 3.33
C CYS A 158 -23.04 -27.08 1.99
N ASP A 159 -22.63 -28.13 1.26
CA ASP A 159 -23.28 -28.53 0.00
C ASP A 159 -24.75 -28.91 0.20
N GLU A 160 -25.08 -29.70 1.24
CA GLU A 160 -26.46 -30.03 1.60
C GLU A 160 -27.29 -28.78 1.97
N ALA A 161 -26.67 -27.79 2.60
CA ALA A 161 -27.29 -26.53 2.96
C ALA A 161 -27.49 -25.59 1.75
N LEU A 162 -26.89 -25.85 0.58
CA LEU A 162 -27.15 -25.13 -0.68
C LEU A 162 -28.40 -25.70 -1.40
N ASN A 163 -29.53 -25.70 -0.70
CA ASN A 163 -30.78 -26.27 -1.19
C ASN A 163 -31.86 -25.17 -1.45
N PRO A 164 -33.01 -25.51 -2.07
CA PRO A 164 -34.06 -24.53 -2.38
C PRO A 164 -34.70 -23.82 -1.17
N ARG A 165 -34.62 -24.40 0.04
CA ARG A 165 -35.20 -23.82 1.27
C ARG A 165 -34.34 -22.70 1.84
N SER A 166 -33.03 -22.78 1.64
CA SER A 166 -32.04 -21.84 2.18
C SER A 166 -31.62 -20.74 1.20
N VAL A 167 -32.25 -20.63 0.01
CA VAL A 167 -31.87 -19.67 -1.06
C VAL A 167 -31.73 -18.24 -0.55
N ALA A 168 -32.64 -17.80 0.34
CA ALA A 168 -32.60 -16.46 0.93
C ALA A 168 -31.35 -16.19 1.79
N VAL A 169 -30.68 -17.23 2.27
CA VAL A 169 -29.53 -17.16 3.19
C VAL A 169 -28.26 -17.80 2.63
N TRP A 170 -28.22 -18.19 1.35
CA TRP A 170 -27.02 -18.76 0.70
C TRP A 170 -25.77 -17.91 0.89
N ARG A 171 -25.90 -16.59 0.99
CA ARG A 171 -24.78 -15.68 1.32
C ARG A 171 -24.04 -16.06 2.61
N HIS A 172 -24.73 -16.59 3.62
CA HIS A 172 -24.14 -17.02 4.88
C HIS A 172 -23.60 -18.45 4.80
N VAL A 173 -24.24 -19.33 4.02
CA VAL A 173 -23.73 -20.69 3.75
C VAL A 173 -22.38 -20.61 3.02
N LEU A 174 -22.29 -19.80 1.97
CA LEU A 174 -21.06 -19.55 1.21
C LEU A 174 -19.96 -18.87 2.04
N ARG A 175 -20.33 -17.98 2.97
CA ARG A 175 -19.38 -17.41 3.95
C ARG A 175 -18.87 -18.48 4.92
N THR A 176 -19.74 -19.41 5.32
CA THR A 176 -19.36 -20.55 6.17
C THR A 176 -18.35 -21.44 5.45
N GLU A 177 -18.61 -21.76 4.19
CA GLU A 177 -17.70 -22.56 3.36
C GLU A 177 -16.35 -21.88 3.16
N THR A 178 -16.36 -20.57 2.88
CA THR A 178 -15.14 -19.73 2.84
C THR A 178 -14.33 -19.85 4.13
N LYS A 179 -15.01 -19.81 5.29
CA LYS A 179 -14.37 -19.92 6.59
C LYS A 179 -13.79 -21.31 6.85
N ILE A 180 -14.48 -22.36 6.41
CA ILE A 180 -13.98 -23.74 6.49
C ILE A 180 -12.70 -23.89 5.67
N PHE A 181 -12.65 -23.35 4.44
CA PHE A 181 -11.43 -23.36 3.62
C PHE A 181 -10.27 -22.59 4.28
N GLU A 182 -10.55 -21.46 4.94
CA GLU A 182 -9.54 -20.69 5.67
C GLU A 182 -8.94 -21.45 6.85
N VAL A 183 -9.81 -22.04 7.68
CA VAL A 183 -9.42 -22.63 8.97
C VAL A 183 -8.89 -24.06 8.80
N CYS A 184 -9.58 -24.90 8.02
CA CYS A 184 -9.32 -26.34 7.91
C CYS A 184 -8.43 -26.71 6.72
N LYS A 185 -7.68 -25.77 6.14
CA LYS A 185 -6.88 -25.96 4.90
C LYS A 185 -5.98 -27.21 4.87
N GLY A 186 -5.50 -27.67 6.02
CA GLY A 186 -4.62 -28.86 6.12
C GLY A 186 -5.34 -30.18 6.36
N ALA A 187 -6.63 -30.14 6.73
CA ALA A 187 -7.44 -31.31 7.10
C ALA A 187 -8.43 -31.71 5.97
N ILE A 188 -8.61 -30.86 4.96
CA ILE A 188 -9.54 -31.09 3.86
C ILE A 188 -8.94 -32.09 2.87
N THR A 189 -9.67 -33.17 2.58
CA THR A 189 -9.27 -34.18 1.60
C THR A 189 -9.76 -33.81 0.19
N GLN A 190 -9.15 -34.40 -0.83
CA GLN A 190 -9.38 -34.03 -2.23
C GLN A 190 -10.81 -34.35 -2.73
N GLU A 191 -11.45 -35.41 -2.21
CA GLU A 191 -12.73 -35.88 -2.74
C GLU A 191 -13.93 -34.99 -2.34
N PRO A 192 -14.16 -34.67 -1.04
CA PRO A 192 -15.23 -33.75 -0.62
C PRO A 192 -14.99 -32.34 -1.15
N PHE A 193 -13.73 -31.88 -1.12
CA PHE A 193 -13.33 -30.63 -1.76
C PHE A 193 -13.69 -30.60 -3.24
N GLY A 194 -13.44 -31.70 -3.96
CA GLY A 194 -13.74 -31.80 -5.39
C GLY A 194 -15.23 -31.72 -5.72
N ARG A 195 -16.10 -32.25 -4.84
CA ARG A 195 -17.55 -32.14 -4.99
C ARG A 195 -18.03 -30.70 -4.77
N ALA A 196 -17.67 -30.12 -3.62
CA ALA A 196 -18.04 -28.75 -3.28
C ALA A 196 -17.57 -27.75 -4.34
N LEU A 197 -16.32 -27.89 -4.79
CA LEU A 197 -15.76 -27.01 -5.80
C LEU A 197 -16.49 -27.12 -7.16
N LYS A 198 -17.01 -28.29 -7.54
CA LYS A 198 -17.85 -28.46 -8.73
C LYS A 198 -19.21 -27.78 -8.56
N THR A 199 -19.83 -27.89 -7.38
CA THR A 199 -21.07 -27.17 -7.03
C THR A 199 -20.85 -25.66 -7.15
N LEU A 200 -19.79 -25.13 -6.54
CA LEU A 200 -19.42 -23.72 -6.59
C LEU A 200 -19.11 -23.22 -8.00
N ALA A 201 -18.48 -24.05 -8.83
CA ALA A 201 -18.23 -23.74 -10.24
C ALA A 201 -19.51 -23.64 -11.06
N GLY A 202 -20.48 -24.53 -10.79
CA GLY A 202 -21.82 -24.47 -11.39
C GLY A 202 -22.54 -23.15 -11.07
N LEU A 203 -22.33 -22.62 -9.86
CA LEU A 203 -22.88 -21.34 -9.41
C LEU A 203 -22.03 -20.11 -9.83
N ARG A 204 -20.85 -20.32 -10.44
CA ARG A 204 -19.84 -19.28 -10.75
C ARG A 204 -19.58 -18.34 -9.58
N ASN A 205 -19.35 -18.91 -8.40
CA ASN A 205 -19.28 -18.17 -7.16
C ASN A 205 -17.86 -17.71 -6.79
N ASP A 206 -17.74 -16.55 -6.15
CA ASP A 206 -16.48 -15.98 -5.66
C ASP A 206 -15.82 -16.82 -4.56
N VAL A 207 -16.54 -17.75 -3.91
CA VAL A 207 -15.97 -18.72 -2.94
C VAL A 207 -14.88 -19.59 -3.57
N VAL A 208 -14.91 -19.81 -4.89
CA VAL A 208 -13.81 -20.45 -5.62
C VAL A 208 -12.51 -19.66 -5.42
N GLY A 209 -12.58 -18.33 -5.30
CA GLY A 209 -11.45 -17.49 -4.94
C GLY A 209 -10.90 -17.75 -3.54
N ALA A 210 -11.78 -17.98 -2.56
CA ALA A 210 -11.34 -18.38 -1.22
C ALA A 210 -10.63 -19.74 -1.22
N ALA A 211 -11.14 -20.71 -1.99
CA ALA A 211 -10.47 -21.98 -2.19
C ALA A 211 -9.05 -21.80 -2.78
N VAL A 212 -8.91 -20.97 -3.82
CA VAL A 212 -7.60 -20.64 -4.42
C VAL A 212 -6.66 -20.03 -3.39
N ARG A 213 -7.16 -19.13 -2.54
CA ARG A 213 -6.35 -18.39 -1.57
C ARG A 213 -5.85 -19.24 -0.40
N HIS A 214 -6.71 -20.13 0.11
CA HIS A 214 -6.43 -20.86 1.36
C HIS A 214 -5.98 -22.31 1.14
N ILE A 215 -6.57 -23.01 0.16
CA ILE A 215 -6.23 -24.41 -0.17
C ILE A 215 -5.15 -24.47 -1.25
N GLY A 216 -5.18 -23.52 -2.20
CA GLY A 216 -4.14 -23.33 -3.21
C GLY A 216 -4.63 -23.51 -4.65
N ALA A 217 -4.00 -22.78 -5.55
CA ALA A 217 -4.35 -22.75 -6.97
C ALA A 217 -4.15 -24.11 -7.64
N GLU A 218 -3.10 -24.85 -7.26
CA GLU A 218 -2.81 -26.18 -7.81
C GLU A 218 -3.91 -27.19 -7.49
N ASN A 219 -4.37 -27.24 -6.24
CA ASN A 219 -5.45 -28.12 -5.80
C ASN A 219 -6.78 -27.79 -6.50
N VAL A 220 -7.10 -26.50 -6.60
CA VAL A 220 -8.30 -26.03 -7.33
C VAL A 220 -8.23 -26.44 -8.80
N LEU A 221 -7.10 -26.22 -9.46
CA LEU A 221 -6.94 -26.50 -10.89
C LEU A 221 -6.85 -27.98 -11.22
N ARG A 222 -6.53 -28.84 -10.24
CA ARG A 222 -6.61 -30.30 -10.38
C ARG A 222 -8.06 -30.79 -10.49
N VAL A 223 -8.99 -30.14 -9.79
CA VAL A 223 -10.43 -30.44 -9.85
C VAL A 223 -11.11 -29.69 -11.00
N LEU A 224 -10.77 -28.41 -11.17
CA LEU A 224 -11.31 -27.52 -12.19
C LEU A 224 -10.18 -27.07 -13.13
N PRO A 225 -9.71 -27.94 -14.04
CA PRO A 225 -8.74 -27.53 -15.05
C PRO A 225 -9.27 -26.36 -15.87
N LEU A 226 -8.40 -25.41 -16.26
CA LEU A 226 -8.83 -24.25 -17.05
C LEU A 226 -9.37 -24.61 -18.44
N GLU A 227 -9.08 -25.83 -18.92
CA GLU A 227 -9.54 -26.34 -20.23
C GLU A 227 -9.22 -25.36 -21.39
N LEU A 228 -8.04 -24.72 -21.32
CA LEU A 228 -7.55 -23.77 -22.33
C LEU A 228 -6.67 -24.44 -23.40
N ASP A 229 -6.70 -25.77 -23.49
CA ASP A 229 -5.87 -26.51 -24.44
C ASP A 229 -6.38 -26.33 -25.87
N ALA A 230 -5.62 -25.60 -26.66
CA ALA A 230 -5.95 -25.21 -28.03
C ALA A 230 -6.18 -26.39 -28.99
N GLN A 231 -5.65 -27.59 -28.68
CA GLN A 231 -5.87 -28.81 -29.46
C GLN A 231 -7.25 -29.47 -29.23
N ASN A 232 -7.89 -29.20 -28.09
CA ASN A 232 -9.21 -29.72 -27.73
C ASN A 232 -10.35 -28.76 -28.11
N VAL A 233 -10.08 -27.72 -28.90
CA VAL A 233 -11.08 -26.74 -29.36
C VAL A 233 -11.43 -26.91 -30.85
N PRO A 234 -12.03 -28.04 -31.29
CA PRO A 234 -12.49 -28.15 -32.66
C PRO A 234 -13.80 -27.37 -32.90
N ILE A 235 -14.57 -27.02 -31.84
CA ILE A 235 -15.96 -26.52 -31.98
C ILE A 235 -16.31 -25.33 -31.07
N VAL A 236 -15.67 -25.16 -29.90
CA VAL A 236 -16.14 -24.16 -28.92
C VAL A 236 -15.59 -22.77 -29.24
N THR A 237 -16.48 -21.87 -29.66
CA THR A 237 -16.21 -20.46 -29.91
C THR A 237 -15.83 -19.65 -28.65
N GLN A 238 -15.85 -20.25 -27.46
CA GLN A 238 -15.60 -19.61 -26.16
C GLN A 238 -14.87 -20.56 -25.20
N PHE A 239 -13.88 -20.04 -24.48
CA PHE A 239 -13.24 -20.76 -23.38
C PHE A 239 -14.16 -20.75 -22.16
N GLU A 240 -14.88 -21.84 -21.91
CA GLU A 240 -15.94 -21.92 -20.89
C GLU A 240 -15.47 -21.55 -19.48
N ARG A 241 -14.21 -21.86 -19.14
CA ARG A 241 -13.61 -21.60 -17.83
C ARG A 241 -12.66 -20.40 -17.78
N SER A 242 -12.70 -19.54 -18.81
CA SER A 242 -11.93 -18.29 -18.82
C SER A 242 -12.27 -17.35 -17.65
N TRP A 243 -13.49 -17.44 -17.10
CA TRP A 243 -13.90 -16.69 -15.91
C TRP A 243 -13.08 -17.01 -14.65
N LEU A 244 -12.40 -18.16 -14.61
CA LEU A 244 -11.54 -18.54 -13.48
C LEU A 244 -10.23 -17.72 -13.47
N VAL A 245 -9.75 -17.23 -14.61
CA VAL A 245 -8.47 -16.50 -14.70
C VAL A 245 -8.51 -15.17 -13.91
N PRO A 246 -9.54 -14.31 -14.02
CA PRO A 246 -9.69 -13.14 -13.14
C PRO A 246 -9.76 -13.48 -11.65
N ILE A 247 -10.42 -14.60 -11.29
CA ILE A 247 -10.52 -15.05 -9.89
C ILE A 247 -9.15 -15.48 -9.38
N LEU A 248 -8.41 -16.27 -10.18
CA LEU A 248 -7.02 -16.65 -9.87
C LEU A 248 -6.15 -15.41 -9.68
N ARG A 249 -6.27 -14.41 -10.56
CA ARG A 249 -5.47 -13.19 -10.48
C ARG A 249 -5.60 -12.52 -9.12
N ILE A 250 -6.80 -12.41 -8.57
CA ILE A 250 -7.05 -11.71 -7.30
C ILE A 250 -6.69 -12.58 -6.09
N ASN A 251 -6.80 -13.91 -6.21
CA ASN A 251 -6.73 -14.82 -5.08
C ASN A 251 -5.45 -15.67 -4.98
N ILE A 252 -4.57 -15.65 -5.99
CA ILE A 252 -3.28 -16.31 -5.91
C ILE A 252 -2.44 -15.66 -4.80
N PHE A 253 -2.24 -16.42 -3.73
CA PHE A 253 -1.45 -16.05 -2.58
C PHE A 253 -0.74 -17.30 -2.05
N ASN A 254 0.50 -17.16 -1.54
CA ASN A 254 1.30 -18.27 -1.00
C ASN A 254 1.41 -19.47 -1.96
N GLN A 255 1.59 -19.23 -3.26
CA GLN A 255 1.74 -20.28 -4.27
C GLN A 255 3.21 -20.46 -4.65
N SER A 256 3.54 -21.64 -5.18
CA SER A 256 4.89 -21.93 -5.67
C SER A 256 5.13 -21.32 -7.06
N ILE A 257 6.33 -20.81 -7.29
CA ILE A 257 6.85 -20.41 -8.60
C ILE A 257 7.01 -21.65 -9.48
N ALA A 258 7.37 -22.81 -8.90
CA ALA A 258 7.40 -24.09 -9.62
C ALA A 258 6.08 -24.36 -10.37
N PHE A 259 4.95 -24.15 -9.70
CA PHE A 259 3.64 -24.33 -10.33
C PHE A 259 3.42 -23.38 -11.52
N ALA A 260 3.82 -22.10 -11.39
CA ALA A 260 3.75 -21.16 -12.50
C ALA A 260 4.64 -21.57 -13.68
N LEU A 261 5.86 -22.05 -13.40
CA LEU A 261 6.81 -22.53 -14.41
C LEU A 261 6.32 -23.79 -15.14
N GLN A 262 5.62 -24.69 -14.45
CA GLN A 262 5.15 -25.97 -14.99
C GLN A 262 3.80 -25.86 -15.69
N TYR A 263 2.91 -24.99 -15.22
CA TYR A 263 1.53 -24.91 -15.72
C TYR A 263 1.22 -23.60 -16.43
N PHE A 264 1.28 -22.46 -15.73
CA PHE A 264 0.81 -21.18 -16.28
C PHE A 264 1.64 -20.67 -17.46
N LEU A 265 2.97 -20.65 -17.35
CA LEU A 265 3.82 -20.10 -18.42
C LEU A 265 3.85 -20.97 -19.68
N PRO A 266 3.94 -22.31 -19.59
CA PRO A 266 3.83 -23.17 -20.76
C PRO A 266 2.47 -23.03 -21.45
N LEU A 267 1.37 -22.96 -20.68
CA LEU A 267 0.03 -22.74 -21.23
C LEU A 267 -0.08 -21.39 -21.94
N ALA A 268 0.41 -20.31 -21.31
CA ALA A 268 0.43 -18.98 -21.91
C ALA A 268 1.26 -18.94 -23.20
N HIS A 269 2.37 -19.68 -23.25
CA HIS A 269 3.19 -19.80 -24.45
C HIS A 269 2.48 -20.56 -25.57
N ARG A 270 1.83 -21.69 -25.26
CA ARG A 270 1.03 -22.46 -26.24
C ARG A 270 -0.08 -21.62 -26.86
N LEU A 271 -0.83 -20.88 -26.04
CA LEU A 271 -1.89 -19.98 -26.52
C LEU A 271 -1.38 -18.91 -27.50
N ARG A 272 -0.13 -18.43 -27.36
CA ARG A 272 0.45 -17.49 -28.33
C ARG A 272 0.98 -18.15 -29.59
N ARG A 273 1.41 -19.41 -29.49
CA ARG A 273 1.94 -20.16 -30.64
C ARG A 273 0.82 -20.66 -31.56
N GLU A 274 -0.29 -21.11 -30.98
CA GLU A 274 -1.41 -21.73 -31.69
C GLU A 274 -2.53 -20.73 -32.02
N VAL A 275 -2.16 -19.45 -32.23
CA VAL A 275 -3.11 -18.38 -32.54
C VAL A 275 -3.80 -18.63 -33.89
N PRO A 276 -5.15 -18.66 -33.94
CA PRO A 276 -5.87 -18.89 -35.17
C PRO A 276 -5.78 -17.70 -36.15
N SER A 277 -6.07 -17.96 -37.43
CA SER A 277 -6.10 -16.95 -38.49
C SER A 277 -7.21 -15.92 -38.29
N ASP A 278 -8.34 -16.32 -37.70
CA ASP A 278 -9.48 -15.49 -37.36
C ASP A 278 -9.11 -14.37 -36.35
N VAL A 279 -9.41 -13.12 -36.72
CA VAL A 279 -9.05 -11.90 -35.97
C VAL A 279 -9.66 -11.89 -34.57
N VAL A 280 -10.91 -12.35 -34.40
CA VAL A 280 -11.60 -12.31 -33.10
C VAL A 280 -10.98 -13.35 -32.17
N ARG A 281 -10.85 -14.59 -32.63
CA ARG A 281 -10.23 -15.67 -31.85
C ARG A 281 -8.77 -15.38 -31.53
N ARG A 282 -8.03 -14.74 -32.45
CA ARG A 282 -6.68 -14.25 -32.20
C ARG A 282 -6.61 -13.33 -30.99
N LYS A 283 -7.50 -12.32 -30.91
CA LYS A 283 -7.54 -11.40 -29.77
C LYS A 283 -7.83 -12.13 -28.45
N THR A 284 -8.74 -13.10 -28.46
CA THR A 284 -9.06 -13.89 -27.26
C THR A 284 -7.86 -14.70 -26.76
N PHE A 285 -7.15 -15.39 -27.66
CA PHE A 285 -5.96 -16.18 -27.30
C PHE A 285 -4.83 -15.30 -26.73
N ILE A 286 -4.58 -14.15 -27.36
CA ILE A 286 -3.57 -13.18 -26.87
C ILE A 286 -3.99 -12.64 -25.50
N THR A 287 -5.25 -12.23 -25.34
CA THR A 287 -5.77 -11.68 -24.08
C THR A 287 -5.67 -12.71 -22.95
N LEU A 288 -6.03 -13.98 -23.19
CA LEU A 288 -5.90 -15.03 -22.18
C LEU A 288 -4.44 -15.31 -21.84
N SER A 289 -3.56 -15.31 -22.84
CA SER A 289 -2.12 -15.42 -22.57
C SER A 289 -1.62 -14.25 -21.71
N ASP A 290 -2.01 -13.00 -22.02
CA ASP A 290 -1.69 -11.83 -21.20
C ASP A 290 -2.20 -12.00 -19.77
N GLN A 291 -3.44 -12.46 -19.59
CA GLN A 291 -4.04 -12.68 -18.27
C GLN A 291 -3.32 -13.76 -17.47
N LEU A 292 -2.85 -14.84 -18.10
CA LEU A 292 -2.04 -15.87 -17.45
C LEU A 292 -0.68 -15.32 -17.01
N TRP A 293 -0.03 -14.48 -17.83
CA TRP A 293 1.19 -13.77 -17.44
C TRP A 293 0.94 -12.79 -16.29
N ASP A 294 -0.23 -12.14 -16.27
CA ASP A 294 -0.62 -11.18 -15.24
C ASP A 294 -0.99 -11.81 -13.88
N LEU A 295 -0.92 -13.14 -13.77
CA LEU A 295 -0.93 -13.85 -12.49
C LEU A 295 0.42 -13.75 -11.76
N LEU A 296 1.53 -13.61 -12.49
CA LEU A 296 2.88 -13.58 -11.92
C LEU A 296 3.12 -12.47 -10.88
N PRO A 297 2.69 -11.21 -11.09
CA PRO A 297 2.93 -10.15 -10.11
C PRO A 297 2.34 -10.46 -8.73
N ASN A 298 1.17 -11.08 -8.66
CA ASN A 298 0.54 -11.42 -7.38
C ASN A 298 1.17 -12.68 -6.77
N LEU A 299 1.50 -13.68 -7.59
CA LEU A 299 2.23 -14.86 -7.14
C LEU A 299 3.57 -14.49 -6.50
N LEU A 300 4.36 -13.63 -7.15
CA LEU A 300 5.68 -13.21 -6.66
C LEU A 300 5.65 -12.33 -5.42
N SER A 301 4.47 -11.80 -5.05
CA SER A 301 4.31 -11.03 -3.81
C SER A 301 4.29 -11.88 -2.54
N SER A 302 4.14 -13.21 -2.67
CA SER A 302 3.99 -14.14 -1.55
C SER A 302 4.52 -15.55 -1.84
N ALA A 303 5.43 -15.71 -2.80
CA ALA A 303 5.87 -17.03 -3.26
C ALA A 303 6.54 -17.87 -2.16
N THR A 304 6.16 -19.15 -2.06
CA THR A 304 6.64 -20.07 -1.00
C THR A 304 8.03 -20.64 -1.26
N ASP A 305 8.42 -20.80 -2.51
CA ASP A 305 9.65 -21.42 -3.01
C ASP A 305 10.57 -20.41 -3.73
N PHE A 306 10.46 -19.13 -3.33
CA PHE A 306 11.10 -18.00 -4.02
C PHE A 306 12.60 -18.23 -4.27
N GLU A 307 13.33 -18.66 -3.24
CA GLU A 307 14.79 -18.82 -3.31
C GLU A 307 15.22 -19.91 -4.28
N GLN A 308 14.42 -20.97 -4.40
CA GLN A 308 14.72 -22.15 -5.19
C GLN A 308 14.38 -21.93 -6.67
N ASN A 309 13.20 -21.36 -6.95
CA ASN A 309 12.64 -21.34 -8.31
C ASN A 309 12.67 -19.98 -9.00
N PHE A 310 12.89 -18.88 -8.27
CA PHE A 310 13.07 -17.56 -8.90
C PHE A 310 14.24 -17.51 -9.90
N PRO A 311 15.41 -18.15 -9.68
CA PRO A 311 16.49 -18.15 -10.66
C PRO A 311 16.09 -18.65 -12.06
N HIS A 312 15.28 -19.70 -12.13
CA HIS A 312 14.74 -20.22 -13.39
C HIS A 312 13.78 -19.23 -14.02
N LEU A 313 12.87 -18.65 -13.22
CA LEU A 313 11.95 -17.62 -13.68
C LEU A 313 12.70 -16.36 -14.18
N ALA A 314 13.76 -15.94 -13.50
CA ALA A 314 14.54 -14.76 -13.82
C ALA A 314 15.16 -14.85 -15.23
N GLN A 315 15.63 -16.03 -15.63
CA GLN A 315 16.14 -16.25 -16.98
C GLN A 315 15.04 -16.07 -18.04
N ILE A 316 13.83 -16.60 -17.77
CA ILE A 316 12.67 -16.45 -18.66
C ILE A 316 12.25 -14.97 -18.74
N LEU A 317 12.07 -14.31 -17.60
CA LEU A 317 11.73 -12.89 -17.52
C LEU A 317 12.76 -12.04 -18.26
N GLY A 318 14.05 -12.36 -18.13
CA GLY A 318 15.12 -11.66 -18.83
C GLY A 318 15.03 -11.75 -20.37
N LYS A 319 14.63 -12.91 -20.91
CA LYS A 319 14.44 -13.11 -22.36
C LYS A 319 13.16 -12.43 -22.84
N VAL A 320 12.04 -12.69 -22.16
CA VAL A 320 10.72 -12.10 -22.49
C VAL A 320 10.77 -10.58 -22.42
N LEU A 321 11.50 -10.01 -21.44
CA LEU A 321 11.69 -8.56 -21.32
C LEU A 321 12.32 -7.94 -22.56
N LEU A 322 13.15 -8.67 -23.31
CA LEU A 322 13.83 -8.17 -24.52
C LEU A 322 13.05 -8.50 -25.79
N GLU A 323 12.55 -9.73 -25.90
CA GLU A 323 11.99 -10.30 -27.12
C GLU A 323 10.48 -10.01 -27.28
N GLN A 324 9.71 -9.96 -26.19
CA GLN A 324 8.25 -9.86 -26.24
C GLN A 324 7.75 -8.52 -25.69
N ARG A 325 7.38 -7.66 -26.63
CA ARG A 325 7.00 -6.25 -26.42
C ARG A 325 5.71 -6.12 -25.61
N ASP A 326 4.69 -6.89 -25.99
CA ASP A 326 3.36 -6.87 -25.37
C ASP A 326 3.39 -7.24 -23.88
N LEU A 327 4.29 -8.16 -23.51
CA LEU A 327 4.44 -8.63 -22.13
C LEU A 327 5.37 -7.77 -21.28
N ARG A 328 6.09 -6.81 -21.88
CA ARG A 328 7.14 -6.05 -21.20
C ARG A 328 6.62 -5.35 -19.93
N LEU A 329 5.40 -4.80 -19.96
CA LEU A 329 4.79 -4.17 -18.79
C LEU A 329 4.46 -5.18 -17.68
N ILE A 330 3.98 -6.37 -18.04
CA ILE A 330 3.66 -7.44 -17.08
C ILE A 330 4.93 -7.99 -16.45
N VAL A 331 5.99 -8.17 -17.25
CA VAL A 331 7.31 -8.59 -16.75
C VAL A 331 7.91 -7.54 -15.81
N LEU A 332 7.84 -6.26 -16.16
CA LEU A 332 8.28 -5.17 -15.26
C LEU A 332 7.45 -5.19 -13.96
N SER A 333 6.12 -5.34 -14.04
CA SER A 333 5.27 -5.48 -12.85
C SER A 333 5.69 -6.68 -11.98
N SER A 334 5.96 -7.81 -12.60
CA SER A 334 6.39 -9.05 -11.93
C SER A 334 7.74 -8.89 -11.20
N LEU A 335 8.72 -8.29 -11.88
CA LEU A 335 10.02 -7.96 -11.27
C LEU A 335 9.84 -7.01 -10.08
N ARG A 336 8.99 -6.00 -10.21
CA ARG A 336 8.69 -5.07 -9.12
C ARG A 336 8.01 -5.75 -7.93
N SER A 337 7.08 -6.68 -8.16
CA SER A 337 6.49 -7.47 -7.08
C SER A 337 7.53 -8.34 -6.36
N ALA A 338 8.40 -9.03 -7.12
CA ALA A 338 9.49 -9.82 -6.55
C ALA A 338 10.46 -8.94 -5.74
N LEU A 339 10.81 -7.74 -6.24
CA LEU A 339 11.63 -6.78 -5.53
C LEU A 339 10.98 -6.31 -4.23
N ARG A 340 9.69 -5.94 -4.26
CA ARG A 340 8.95 -5.55 -3.05
C ARG A 340 8.90 -6.67 -2.03
N TYR A 341 8.76 -7.91 -2.47
CA TYR A 341 8.78 -9.07 -1.59
C TYR A 341 10.15 -9.28 -0.92
N ALA A 342 11.24 -9.14 -1.69
CA ALA A 342 12.60 -9.22 -1.15
C ALA A 342 13.00 -8.00 -0.28
N LEU A 343 12.40 -6.84 -0.50
CA LEU A 343 12.64 -5.59 0.22
C LEU A 343 11.75 -5.39 1.46
N GLN A 344 10.92 -6.37 1.83
CA GLN A 344 10.14 -6.27 3.07
C GLN A 344 11.08 -6.19 4.28
N PRO A 345 10.70 -5.45 5.34
CA PRO A 345 11.55 -5.28 6.52
C PRO A 345 11.92 -6.61 7.18
N ASP A 346 11.01 -7.59 7.15
CA ASP A 346 11.16 -8.91 7.76
C ASP A 346 11.63 -9.99 6.76
N ALA A 347 12.08 -9.60 5.56
CA ALA A 347 12.48 -10.54 4.52
C ALA A 347 13.81 -11.24 4.87
N ALA A 348 13.84 -12.57 4.70
CA ALA A 348 15.04 -13.40 4.83
C ALA A 348 16.15 -12.91 3.88
N GLU A 349 17.39 -12.90 4.36
CA GLU A 349 18.53 -12.38 3.60
C GLU A 349 18.79 -13.19 2.32
N ALA A 350 18.53 -14.50 2.35
CA ALA A 350 18.60 -15.38 1.18
C ALA A 350 17.74 -14.87 -0.01
N LYS A 351 16.55 -14.31 0.25
CA LYS A 351 15.70 -13.71 -0.80
C LYS A 351 16.36 -12.48 -1.42
N LYS A 352 17.00 -11.64 -0.61
CA LYS A 352 17.74 -10.47 -1.09
C LYS A 352 18.94 -10.90 -1.91
N ASP A 353 19.66 -11.94 -1.49
CA ASP A 353 20.82 -12.46 -2.20
C ASP A 353 20.47 -13.00 -3.59
N VAL A 354 19.35 -13.70 -3.72
CA VAL A 354 18.82 -14.13 -5.03
C VAL A 354 18.57 -12.92 -5.93
N MET A 355 17.92 -11.88 -5.43
CA MET A 355 17.66 -10.66 -6.22
C MET A 355 18.94 -9.88 -6.55
N ARG A 356 19.91 -9.82 -5.62
CA ARG A 356 21.22 -9.19 -5.82
C ARG A 356 22.03 -9.90 -6.89
N PHE A 357 22.00 -11.24 -6.91
CA PHE A 357 22.71 -12.05 -7.91
C PHE A 357 22.31 -11.66 -9.33
N PHE A 358 21.02 -11.42 -9.58
CA PHE A 358 20.54 -11.01 -10.89
C PHE A 358 20.60 -9.50 -11.16
N ALA A 359 20.93 -8.67 -10.17
CA ALA A 359 20.84 -7.21 -10.25
C ALA A 359 21.65 -6.64 -11.42
N TYR A 360 22.90 -7.05 -11.60
CA TYR A 360 23.73 -6.57 -12.72
C TYR A 360 23.08 -6.87 -14.07
N SER A 361 22.59 -8.11 -14.24
CA SER A 361 21.99 -8.55 -15.51
C SER A 361 20.70 -7.81 -15.85
N PHE A 362 19.83 -7.58 -14.85
CA PHE A 362 18.57 -6.86 -15.05
C PHE A 362 18.79 -5.36 -15.19
N LEU A 363 19.62 -4.74 -14.34
CA LEU A 363 19.96 -3.32 -14.46
C LEU A 363 20.55 -3.03 -15.84
N ARG A 364 21.47 -3.86 -16.34
CA ARG A 364 22.02 -3.70 -17.71
C ARG A 364 20.95 -3.72 -18.79
N LYS A 365 20.00 -4.66 -18.71
CA LYS A 365 18.87 -4.75 -19.67
C LYS A 365 17.95 -3.54 -19.55
N LEU A 366 17.55 -3.17 -18.33
CA LEU A 366 16.65 -2.05 -18.05
C LEU A 366 17.25 -0.71 -18.45
N CYS A 367 18.53 -0.46 -18.13
CA CYS A 367 19.24 0.76 -18.52
C CYS A 367 19.40 0.86 -20.04
N THR A 368 19.70 -0.26 -20.72
CA THR A 368 19.75 -0.29 -22.19
C THR A 368 18.38 0.04 -22.78
N LEU A 369 17.31 -0.62 -22.34
CA LEU A 369 15.93 -0.35 -22.79
C LEU A 369 15.51 1.10 -22.49
N TYR A 370 15.89 1.64 -21.33
CA TYR A 370 15.57 3.01 -20.94
C TYR A 370 16.40 4.07 -21.68
N THR A 371 17.52 3.74 -22.32
CA THR A 371 18.37 4.72 -23.04
C THR A 371 18.18 4.72 -24.55
N VAL A 372 17.36 3.80 -25.09
CA VAL A 372 16.94 3.83 -26.51
C VAL A 372 16.30 5.20 -26.82
N SER A 373 16.51 5.74 -28.02
CA SER A 373 15.86 6.99 -28.45
C SER A 373 14.34 6.83 -28.53
N ASN A 374 13.59 7.95 -28.51
CA ASN A 374 12.13 7.88 -28.73
C ASN A 374 11.78 7.23 -30.06
N ILE A 375 12.38 7.71 -31.16
CA ILE A 375 12.06 7.23 -32.52
C ILE A 375 12.25 5.70 -32.61
N THR A 376 13.40 5.23 -32.14
CA THR A 376 13.69 3.79 -32.15
C THR A 376 12.73 3.05 -31.24
N MET A 377 12.41 3.55 -30.05
CA MET A 377 11.49 2.85 -29.16
C MET A 377 10.03 2.88 -29.64
N GLU A 378 9.58 3.96 -30.28
CA GLU A 378 8.25 4.04 -30.91
C GLU A 378 8.14 3.02 -32.05
N SER A 379 9.19 2.89 -32.88
CA SER A 379 9.24 1.87 -33.94
C SER A 379 9.32 0.44 -33.40
N MET A 380 10.07 0.24 -32.30
CA MET A 380 10.19 -1.07 -31.66
C MET A 380 8.86 -1.47 -31.04
N GLU A 381 8.26 -0.63 -30.21
CA GLU A 381 7.08 -0.98 -29.41
C GLU A 381 5.75 -0.78 -30.16
N GLY A 382 5.72 0.00 -31.23
CA GLY A 382 4.47 0.38 -31.91
C GLY A 382 3.56 1.28 -31.07
N ILE A 383 4.10 1.92 -30.02
CA ILE A 383 3.36 2.80 -29.11
C ILE A 383 3.93 4.22 -29.16
N THR A 384 3.06 5.23 -29.06
CA THR A 384 3.46 6.64 -29.10
C THR A 384 2.92 7.41 -27.89
N GLY A 385 3.48 8.60 -27.65
CA GLY A 385 2.96 9.55 -26.68
C GLY A 385 2.88 9.00 -25.24
N ASN A 386 1.68 8.99 -24.67
CA ASN A 386 1.47 8.63 -23.26
C ASN A 386 1.81 7.16 -22.95
N SER A 387 1.54 6.24 -23.86
CA SER A 387 1.84 4.81 -23.66
C SER A 387 3.35 4.56 -23.54
N LEU A 388 4.15 5.22 -24.40
CA LEU A 388 5.61 5.18 -24.33
C LEU A 388 6.11 5.74 -22.99
N LYS A 389 5.53 6.86 -22.54
CA LYS A 389 5.86 7.47 -21.25
C LYS A 389 5.56 6.52 -20.09
N THR A 390 4.41 5.82 -20.10
CA THR A 390 4.06 4.82 -19.08
C THR A 390 5.07 3.69 -19.02
N LEU A 391 5.49 3.15 -20.17
CA LEU A 391 6.51 2.12 -20.25
C LEU A 391 7.85 2.60 -19.68
N ARG A 392 8.32 3.78 -20.08
CA ARG A 392 9.56 4.38 -19.56
C ARG A 392 9.51 4.59 -18.05
N CYS A 393 8.38 5.09 -17.53
CA CYS A 393 8.19 5.25 -16.09
C CYS A 393 8.27 3.89 -15.37
N SER A 394 7.64 2.86 -15.92
CA SER A 394 7.69 1.49 -15.37
C SER A 394 9.12 0.94 -15.34
N ILE A 395 9.89 1.13 -16.42
CA ILE A 395 11.31 0.74 -16.46
C ILE A 395 12.12 1.49 -15.40
N LEU A 396 12.01 2.81 -15.33
CA LEU A 396 12.77 3.63 -14.38
C LEU A 396 12.42 3.32 -12.92
N GLU A 397 11.15 3.03 -12.63
CA GLU A 397 10.72 2.60 -11.29
C GLU A 397 11.33 1.24 -10.91
N THR A 398 11.38 0.31 -11.87
CA THR A 398 12.03 -0.99 -11.67
C THR A 398 13.53 -0.83 -11.43
N VAL A 399 14.20 0.06 -12.17
CA VAL A 399 15.61 0.43 -11.93
C VAL A 399 15.80 0.95 -10.51
N ARG A 400 14.97 1.89 -10.05
CA ARG A 400 15.08 2.48 -8.70
C ARG A 400 15.00 1.43 -7.60
N MET A 401 14.09 0.45 -7.69
CA MET A 401 13.99 -0.61 -6.69
C MET A 401 15.17 -1.59 -6.74
N TYR A 402 15.70 -1.91 -7.94
CA TYR A 402 16.93 -2.68 -8.02
C TYR A 402 18.12 -1.95 -7.38
N VAL A 403 18.23 -0.62 -7.58
CA VAL A 403 19.31 0.18 -7.00
C VAL A 403 19.36 0.06 -5.48
N GLU A 404 18.21 0.03 -4.81
CA GLU A 404 18.13 -0.13 -3.35
C GLU A 404 18.76 -1.45 -2.87
N LEU A 405 18.62 -2.56 -3.62
CA LEU A 405 19.21 -3.85 -3.27
C LEU A 405 20.67 -4.02 -3.72
N THR A 406 21.04 -3.43 -4.85
CA THR A 406 22.30 -3.69 -5.55
C THR A 406 23.52 -3.25 -4.73
N PRO A 407 24.62 -4.03 -4.63
CA PRO A 407 25.80 -3.63 -3.87
C PRO A 407 26.52 -2.41 -4.49
N ASN A 408 27.22 -1.64 -3.66
CA ASN A 408 27.79 -0.34 -4.05
C ASN A 408 28.80 -0.46 -5.21
N ASN A 409 29.61 -1.51 -5.23
CA ASN A 409 30.56 -1.78 -6.33
C ASN A 409 29.87 -1.89 -7.70
N VAL A 410 28.71 -2.55 -7.76
CA VAL A 410 27.94 -2.67 -9.00
C VAL A 410 27.28 -1.35 -9.35
N ILE A 411 26.78 -0.60 -8.37
CA ILE A 411 26.25 0.75 -8.60
C ILE A 411 27.33 1.66 -9.18
N ASP A 412 28.53 1.65 -8.63
CA ASP A 412 29.65 2.47 -9.10
C ASP A 412 30.06 2.12 -10.54
N ASN A 413 30.03 0.85 -10.91
CA ASN A 413 30.22 0.44 -12.31
C ASN A 413 29.15 1.04 -13.24
N PHE A 414 27.87 1.00 -12.84
CA PHE A 414 26.80 1.62 -13.62
C PHE A 414 26.88 3.14 -13.63
N VAL A 415 27.37 3.75 -12.55
CA VAL A 415 27.64 5.19 -12.48
C VAL A 415 28.70 5.58 -13.51
N ASN A 416 29.84 4.88 -13.55
CA ASN A 416 30.90 5.16 -14.51
C ASN A 416 30.40 4.98 -15.96
N LEU A 417 29.67 3.90 -16.25
CA LEU A 417 29.05 3.69 -17.57
C LEU A 417 28.05 4.80 -17.94
N ALA A 418 27.30 5.32 -16.97
CA ALA A 418 26.37 6.42 -17.21
C ALA A 418 27.10 7.75 -17.45
N VAL A 419 28.18 8.02 -16.70
CA VAL A 419 29.05 9.18 -16.90
C VAL A 419 29.68 9.15 -18.29
N GLU A 420 30.31 8.03 -18.68
CA GLU A 420 30.89 7.83 -20.01
C GLU A 420 29.86 8.09 -21.11
N LYS A 421 28.67 7.48 -21.01
CA LYS A 421 27.59 7.67 -21.97
C LYS A 421 27.11 9.11 -22.06
N ALA A 422 27.02 9.81 -20.93
CA ALA A 422 26.52 11.18 -20.91
C ALA A 422 27.50 12.18 -21.58
N GLN A 423 28.81 11.86 -21.58
CA GLN A 423 29.84 12.68 -22.22
C GLN A 423 30.01 12.45 -23.73
N ILE A 424 29.31 11.46 -24.32
CA ILE A 424 29.36 11.22 -25.78
C ILE A 424 28.79 12.44 -26.52
N LYS A 425 29.62 13.10 -27.33
CA LYS A 425 29.27 14.35 -28.02
C LYS A 425 28.08 14.17 -28.96
N ASP A 426 28.10 13.13 -29.79
CA ASP A 426 27.11 12.89 -30.86
C ASP A 426 25.81 12.22 -30.40
N MET A 427 25.64 11.99 -29.09
CA MET A 427 24.42 11.39 -28.58
C MET A 427 23.26 12.40 -28.61
N GLY A 428 22.11 11.97 -29.14
CA GLY A 428 20.91 12.79 -29.23
C GLY A 428 20.43 13.28 -27.85
N LEU A 429 19.88 14.50 -27.82
CA LEU A 429 19.44 15.17 -26.58
C LEU A 429 18.48 14.29 -25.74
N ASP A 430 17.52 13.62 -26.38
CA ASP A 430 16.58 12.70 -25.72
C ASP A 430 17.28 11.55 -25.00
N GLN A 431 18.29 10.94 -25.63
CA GLN A 431 19.07 9.86 -25.02
C GLN A 431 19.92 10.36 -23.87
N LYS A 432 20.59 11.51 -24.02
CA LYS A 432 21.36 12.14 -22.94
C LYS A 432 20.47 12.39 -21.72
N ILE A 433 19.31 13.01 -21.90
CA ILE A 433 18.32 13.26 -20.82
C ILE A 433 17.94 11.97 -20.08
N ARG A 434 17.85 10.84 -20.78
CA ARG A 434 17.53 9.53 -20.18
C ARG A 434 18.70 8.94 -19.40
N VAL A 435 19.91 9.07 -19.90
CA VAL A 435 21.11 8.71 -19.14
C VAL A 435 21.14 9.49 -17.82
N LEU A 436 20.81 10.78 -17.85
CA LEU A 436 20.75 11.60 -16.63
C LEU A 436 19.63 11.21 -15.66
N ASP A 437 18.50 10.69 -16.16
CA ASP A 437 17.46 10.11 -15.29
C ASP A 437 17.92 8.82 -14.60
N ILE A 438 18.75 7.99 -15.26
CA ILE A 438 19.38 6.82 -14.64
C ILE A 438 20.40 7.27 -13.60
N MET A 439 21.26 8.25 -13.93
CA MET A 439 22.21 8.83 -12.98
C MET A 439 21.49 9.29 -11.71
N ALA A 440 20.39 10.04 -11.83
CA ALA A 440 19.59 10.47 -10.69
C ALA A 440 19.04 9.29 -9.85
N ALA A 441 18.79 8.13 -10.46
CA ALA A 441 18.38 6.93 -9.72
C ALA A 441 19.55 6.26 -8.99
N LEU A 442 20.73 6.21 -9.61
CA LEU A 442 21.94 5.58 -9.06
C LEU A 442 22.53 6.35 -7.85
N VAL A 443 22.42 7.68 -7.85
CA VAL A 443 22.92 8.56 -6.76
C VAL A 443 22.49 8.10 -5.37
N LYS A 444 21.29 7.54 -5.25
CA LYS A 444 20.73 7.10 -3.96
C LYS A 444 21.62 6.12 -3.20
N LYS A 445 22.43 5.33 -3.90
CA LYS A 445 23.31 4.31 -3.30
C LYS A 445 24.77 4.39 -3.81
N ALA A 446 25.13 5.43 -4.55
CA ALA A 446 26.49 5.62 -5.04
C ALA A 446 27.49 5.74 -3.87
N SER A 447 28.70 5.22 -4.01
CA SER A 447 29.77 5.45 -3.02
C SER A 447 30.37 6.86 -3.16
N VAL A 448 31.32 7.20 -2.28
CA VAL A 448 32.14 8.42 -2.43
C VAL A 448 32.78 8.48 -3.81
N SER A 449 33.41 7.40 -4.28
CA SER A 449 34.04 7.37 -5.62
C SER A 449 33.04 7.56 -6.75
N GLY A 450 31.83 6.99 -6.62
CA GLY A 450 30.76 7.19 -7.60
C GLY A 450 30.28 8.64 -7.63
N LEU A 451 30.09 9.28 -6.48
CA LEU A 451 29.70 10.70 -6.43
C LEU A 451 30.80 11.62 -6.97
N SER A 452 32.06 11.34 -6.65
CA SER A 452 33.21 12.09 -7.15
C SER A 452 33.41 11.97 -8.67
N SER A 453 32.96 10.90 -9.32
CA SER A 453 32.95 10.81 -10.79
C SER A 453 31.72 11.48 -11.40
N MET A 454 30.56 11.38 -10.75
CA MET A 454 29.30 11.94 -11.25
C MET A 454 29.24 13.46 -11.19
N PHE A 455 29.62 14.06 -10.07
CA PHE A 455 29.41 15.49 -9.84
C PHE A 455 30.17 16.38 -10.84
N PRO A 456 31.47 16.14 -11.14
CA PRO A 456 32.18 16.89 -12.19
C PRO A 456 31.57 16.70 -13.57
N SER A 457 31.05 15.50 -13.88
CA SER A 457 30.45 15.20 -15.18
C SER A 457 29.20 16.04 -15.48
N ILE A 458 28.45 16.43 -14.45
CA ILE A 458 27.21 17.22 -14.61
C ILE A 458 27.45 18.73 -14.47
N GLN A 459 28.62 19.14 -14.01
CA GLN A 459 28.97 20.54 -13.74
C GLN A 459 28.76 21.46 -14.96
N PRO A 460 29.16 21.08 -16.19
CA PRO A 460 28.95 21.91 -17.38
C PRO A 460 27.46 22.19 -17.67
N TRP A 461 26.56 21.33 -17.22
CA TRP A 461 25.14 21.44 -17.52
C TRP A 461 24.39 22.40 -16.60
N PHE A 462 24.98 22.86 -15.49
CA PHE A 462 24.35 23.91 -14.67
C PHE A 462 24.29 25.26 -15.41
N ILE A 463 25.25 25.54 -16.30
CA ILE A 463 25.38 26.81 -17.02
C ILE A 463 24.95 26.65 -18.50
N CYS A 464 24.59 25.45 -18.92
CA CYS A 464 24.21 25.17 -20.31
C CYS A 464 22.89 25.85 -20.70
N SER A 465 22.81 26.36 -21.93
CA SER A 465 21.60 26.94 -22.53
C SER A 465 20.48 25.91 -22.71
N GLU A 466 20.83 24.62 -22.80
CA GLU A 466 19.87 23.53 -22.94
C GLU A 466 19.09 23.29 -21.65
N VAL A 467 17.91 23.90 -21.57
CA VAL A 467 16.98 23.87 -20.42
C VAL A 467 16.73 22.44 -19.90
N ALA A 468 16.65 21.46 -20.81
CA ALA A 468 16.38 20.09 -20.43
C ALA A 468 17.56 19.43 -19.70
N LEU A 469 18.80 19.69 -20.12
CA LEU A 469 20.01 19.19 -19.46
C LEU A 469 20.22 19.88 -18.12
N GLN A 470 20.07 21.20 -18.07
CA GLN A 470 20.16 21.99 -16.83
C GLN A 470 19.16 21.48 -15.77
N LYS A 471 17.91 21.24 -16.17
CA LYS A 471 16.89 20.66 -15.29
C LYS A 471 17.29 19.30 -14.73
N LYS A 472 17.94 18.44 -15.52
CA LYS A 472 18.40 17.12 -15.07
C LYS A 472 19.61 17.24 -14.14
N ALA A 473 20.56 18.12 -14.43
CA ALA A 473 21.70 18.38 -13.56
C ALA A 473 21.26 18.81 -12.15
N PHE A 474 20.35 19.78 -12.04
CA PHE A 474 19.80 20.19 -10.75
C PHE A 474 19.00 19.08 -10.05
N ARG A 475 18.34 18.19 -10.81
CA ARG A 475 17.65 17.02 -10.24
C ARG A 475 18.65 15.99 -9.67
N ILE A 476 19.78 15.77 -10.34
CA ILE A 476 20.84 14.91 -9.82
C ILE A 476 21.42 15.54 -8.55
N LEU A 477 21.71 16.84 -8.56
CA LEU A 477 22.14 17.58 -7.37
C LEU A 477 21.12 17.48 -6.22
N GLU A 478 19.82 17.56 -6.50
CA GLU A 478 18.77 17.35 -5.50
C GLU A 478 18.90 15.98 -4.82
N GLU A 479 19.13 14.91 -5.59
CA GLU A 479 19.31 13.57 -5.03
C GLU A 479 20.65 13.41 -4.28
N ILE A 480 21.73 14.07 -4.73
CA ILE A 480 23.02 14.07 -4.03
C ILE A 480 22.82 14.73 -2.66
N MET A 481 22.25 15.94 -2.63
CA MET A 481 22.08 16.73 -1.42
C MET A 481 21.18 16.04 -0.38
N LYS A 482 20.20 15.22 -0.79
CA LYS A 482 19.40 14.39 0.14
C LYS A 482 20.23 13.44 1.00
N ARG A 483 21.45 13.11 0.57
CA ARG A 483 22.40 12.24 1.29
C ARG A 483 23.43 13.01 2.12
N MET A 484 23.27 14.32 2.29
CA MET A 484 24.22 15.14 3.04
C MET A 484 24.40 14.70 4.51
N ASN A 485 23.40 14.06 5.11
CA ASN A 485 23.47 13.55 6.49
C ASN A 485 23.85 12.05 6.56
N ASP A 486 24.19 11.43 5.43
CA ASP A 486 24.62 10.03 5.37
C ASP A 486 26.14 9.96 5.62
N GLU A 487 26.54 9.30 6.71
CA GLU A 487 27.95 9.15 7.08
C GLU A 487 28.78 8.48 5.97
N ALA A 488 28.17 7.63 5.14
CA ALA A 488 28.87 6.94 4.05
C ALA A 488 29.40 7.88 2.95
N VAL A 489 28.92 9.12 2.87
CA VAL A 489 29.30 10.10 1.81
C VAL A 489 29.81 11.42 2.38
N LYS A 490 30.11 11.47 3.67
CA LYS A 490 30.59 12.67 4.35
C LYS A 490 31.86 13.24 3.73
N ASP A 491 32.80 12.37 3.36
CA ASP A 491 34.07 12.76 2.75
C ASP A 491 33.87 13.44 1.39
N PHE A 492 32.88 13.01 0.60
CA PHE A 492 32.52 13.67 -0.65
C PHE A 492 32.08 15.12 -0.40
N PHE A 493 31.20 15.35 0.58
CA PHE A 493 30.74 16.69 0.90
C PHE A 493 31.87 17.57 1.44
N ALA A 494 32.79 17.02 2.24
CA ALA A 494 33.96 17.76 2.71
C ALA A 494 34.83 18.25 1.55
N CYS A 495 35.09 17.40 0.55
CA CYS A 495 35.92 17.73 -0.61
C CYS A 495 35.23 18.66 -1.63
N SER A 496 33.92 18.49 -1.85
CA SER A 496 33.16 19.22 -2.89
C SER A 496 32.35 20.41 -2.37
N THR A 497 32.58 20.86 -1.12
CA THR A 497 31.79 21.95 -0.51
C THR A 497 31.84 23.24 -1.35
N ASP A 498 33.02 23.66 -1.79
CA ASP A 498 33.20 24.91 -2.54
C ASP A 498 32.53 24.86 -3.91
N GLU A 499 32.68 23.73 -4.61
CA GLU A 499 32.05 23.53 -5.92
C GLU A 499 30.51 23.52 -5.82
N ILE A 500 29.96 22.86 -4.79
CA ILE A 500 28.52 22.87 -4.52
C ILE A 500 28.06 24.30 -4.20
N ASN A 501 28.80 25.04 -3.38
CA ASN A 501 28.47 26.43 -3.07
C ASN A 501 28.48 27.31 -4.32
N ASN A 502 29.47 27.16 -5.20
CA ASN A 502 29.56 27.89 -6.46
C ASN A 502 28.34 27.64 -7.36
N VAL A 503 27.85 26.39 -7.42
CA VAL A 503 26.62 26.06 -8.17
C VAL A 503 25.38 26.70 -7.53
N LEU A 504 25.30 26.73 -6.19
CA LEU A 504 24.17 27.34 -5.48
C LEU A 504 24.16 28.86 -5.55
N ASP A 505 25.33 29.48 -5.66
CA ASP A 505 25.50 30.93 -5.72
C ASP A 505 25.20 31.50 -7.13
N GLN A 506 24.99 30.65 -8.15
CA GLN A 506 24.56 31.08 -9.50
C GLN A 506 23.30 31.94 -9.50
N ASP A 507 23.25 32.93 -10.41
CA ASP A 507 22.11 33.83 -10.52
C ASP A 507 20.85 33.11 -10.99
N LEU A 508 19.72 33.46 -10.37
CA LEU A 508 18.44 32.79 -10.62
C LEU A 508 17.99 32.93 -12.08
N ASP A 509 18.43 33.98 -12.77
CA ASP A 509 18.09 34.26 -14.17
C ASP A 509 18.86 33.37 -15.15
N SER A 510 20.06 32.91 -14.78
CA SER A 510 20.78 31.88 -15.52
C SER A 510 20.10 30.50 -15.41
N ILE A 511 19.23 30.32 -14.42
CA ILE A 511 18.57 29.05 -14.12
C ILE A 511 17.16 29.03 -14.70
N ALA A 512 16.93 28.11 -15.64
CA ALA A 512 15.64 27.93 -16.28
C ALA A 512 14.53 27.65 -15.25
N LYS A 513 13.34 28.23 -15.48
CA LYS A 513 12.18 28.10 -14.58
C LYS A 513 11.80 26.64 -14.28
N SER A 514 12.08 25.72 -15.22
CA SER A 514 11.81 24.29 -15.08
C SER A 514 12.78 23.55 -14.12
N ALA A 515 13.98 24.11 -13.88
CA ALA A 515 15.01 23.59 -12.99
C ALA A 515 14.90 24.13 -11.55
N ARG A 516 14.32 25.33 -11.38
CA ARG A 516 14.16 26.02 -10.08
C ARG A 516 13.47 25.16 -9.00
N ALA A 517 12.59 24.22 -9.37
CA ALA A 517 11.97 23.30 -8.41
C ALA A 517 12.99 22.42 -7.66
N ALA A 518 14.01 21.92 -8.38
CA ALA A 518 15.06 21.08 -7.82
C ALA A 518 16.06 21.92 -7.03
N LEU A 519 16.44 23.10 -7.53
CA LEU A 519 17.27 24.06 -6.79
C LEU A 519 16.65 24.42 -5.42
N VAL A 520 15.36 24.75 -5.38
CA VAL A 520 14.69 25.09 -4.11
C VAL A 520 14.60 23.87 -3.18
N ALA A 521 14.52 22.65 -3.71
CA ALA A 521 14.62 21.45 -2.89
C ALA A 521 16.04 21.28 -2.31
N VAL A 522 17.09 21.60 -3.08
CA VAL A 522 18.47 21.65 -2.56
C VAL A 522 18.61 22.68 -1.45
N TYR A 523 18.07 23.89 -1.62
CA TYR A 523 18.03 24.92 -0.58
C TYR A 523 17.34 24.41 0.69
N TYR A 524 16.20 23.72 0.56
CA TYR A 524 15.49 23.15 1.70
C TYR A 524 16.34 22.13 2.47
N VAL A 525 17.04 21.25 1.74
CA VAL A 525 17.87 20.20 2.34
C VAL A 525 19.08 20.82 3.03
N LYS A 526 19.79 21.75 2.37
CA LYS A 526 20.90 22.51 2.96
C LYS A 526 20.47 23.25 4.22
N LEU A 527 19.34 23.94 4.18
CA LEU A 527 18.79 24.63 5.35
C LEU A 527 18.46 23.67 6.51
N SER A 528 18.07 22.44 6.20
CA SER A 528 17.68 21.46 7.22
C SER A 528 18.88 20.84 7.96
N SER A 529 20.10 20.94 7.42
CA SER A 529 21.32 20.52 8.13
C SER A 529 21.98 21.63 8.95
N LEU A 530 21.60 22.89 8.75
CA LEU A 530 22.12 24.00 9.55
C LEU A 530 21.54 23.94 10.97
N THR A 531 22.42 23.97 11.97
CA THR A 531 22.07 23.95 13.39
C THR A 531 22.35 25.28 14.09
N SER A 532 23.37 26.02 13.64
CA SER A 532 23.78 27.32 14.19
C SER A 532 22.90 28.46 13.67
N LEU A 533 22.48 29.36 14.56
CA LEU A 533 21.68 30.53 14.18
C LEU A 533 22.40 31.41 13.15
N LYS A 534 23.71 31.64 13.32
CA LYS A 534 24.51 32.47 12.41
C LYS A 534 24.50 31.92 10.98
N ASP A 535 24.55 30.60 10.84
CA ASP A 535 24.57 29.95 9.53
C ASP A 535 23.20 30.08 8.86
N VAL A 536 22.12 29.91 9.62
CA VAL A 536 20.74 30.09 9.13
C VAL A 536 20.49 31.56 8.73
N GLU A 537 20.98 32.53 9.50
CA GLU A 537 20.90 33.95 9.14
C GLU A 537 21.70 34.26 7.87
N SER A 538 22.90 33.70 7.73
CA SER A 538 23.74 33.86 6.54
C SER A 538 23.06 33.27 5.29
N PHE A 539 22.44 32.10 5.44
CA PHE A 539 21.65 31.45 4.41
C PHE A 539 20.44 32.30 4.01
N GLY A 540 19.73 32.85 4.99
CA GLY A 540 18.61 33.77 4.77
C GLY A 540 19.04 35.00 3.98
N LYS A 541 20.14 35.65 4.36
CA LYS A 541 20.66 36.83 3.64
C LYS A 541 20.99 36.52 2.17
N LYS A 542 21.57 35.35 1.88
CA LYS A 542 21.98 34.94 0.54
C LYS A 542 20.80 34.48 -0.35
N PHE A 543 19.96 33.57 0.15
CA PHE A 543 19.03 32.82 -0.70
C PHE A 543 17.56 33.22 -0.57
N LEU A 544 17.17 34.01 0.45
CA LEU A 544 15.77 34.34 0.72
C LEU A 544 15.08 35.01 -0.48
N ARG A 545 15.73 35.98 -1.13
CA ARG A 545 15.17 36.68 -2.30
C ARG A 545 14.83 35.69 -3.42
N ARG A 546 15.75 34.76 -3.70
CA ARG A 546 15.59 33.73 -4.73
C ARG A 546 14.43 32.77 -4.41
N ILE A 547 14.28 32.38 -3.13
CA ILE A 547 13.18 31.54 -2.66
C ILE A 547 11.84 32.27 -2.80
N ILE A 548 11.79 33.57 -2.47
CA ILE A 548 10.57 34.38 -2.57
C ILE A 548 10.13 34.47 -4.03
N ILE A 549 11.02 34.83 -4.95
CA ILE A 549 10.67 34.94 -6.39
C ILE A 549 10.03 33.65 -6.90
N CYS A 550 10.49 32.48 -6.44
CA CYS A 550 9.94 31.18 -6.81
C CYS A 550 8.50 30.88 -6.29
N LEU A 551 7.91 31.75 -5.46
CA LEU A 551 6.50 31.67 -5.03
C LEU A 551 5.54 32.18 -6.10
N ASP A 552 6.04 32.91 -7.09
CA ASP A 552 5.20 33.54 -8.10
C ASP A 552 4.47 32.54 -9.00
N LYS A 553 3.29 32.94 -9.49
CA LYS A 553 2.49 32.12 -10.41
C LYS A 553 3.19 31.86 -11.75
N SER A 554 4.22 32.63 -12.12
CA SER A 554 5.06 32.40 -13.30
C SER A 554 5.78 31.05 -13.25
N HIS A 555 5.96 30.46 -12.07
CA HIS A 555 6.59 29.15 -11.88
C HIS A 555 5.58 28.00 -11.80
N ASN A 556 6.07 26.80 -12.11
CA ASN A 556 5.28 25.58 -12.03
C ASN A 556 4.83 25.28 -10.58
N ILE A 557 3.79 24.45 -10.44
CA ILE A 557 3.18 24.11 -9.15
C ILE A 557 4.20 23.51 -8.17
N ARG A 558 5.14 22.69 -8.66
CA ARG A 558 6.15 22.04 -7.82
C ARG A 558 7.17 23.05 -7.28
N THR A 559 7.63 23.99 -8.10
CA THR A 559 8.53 25.09 -7.68
C THR A 559 7.87 25.90 -6.58
N ARG A 560 6.63 26.34 -6.77
CA ARG A 560 5.88 27.11 -5.76
C ARG A 560 5.68 26.33 -4.46
N SER A 561 5.33 25.05 -4.56
CA SER A 561 5.16 24.19 -3.38
C SER A 561 6.47 24.01 -2.60
N ASN A 562 7.58 23.77 -3.29
CA ASN A 562 8.90 23.66 -2.68
C ASN A 562 9.36 24.99 -2.07
N ALA A 563 9.11 26.12 -2.74
CA ALA A 563 9.44 27.46 -2.25
C ALA A 563 8.66 27.80 -0.98
N LEU A 564 7.36 27.49 -0.95
CA LEU A 564 6.54 27.63 0.25
C LEU A 564 7.10 26.81 1.42
N LYS A 565 7.44 25.53 1.18
CA LYS A 565 8.02 24.66 2.21
C LYS A 565 9.37 25.18 2.70
N CYS A 566 10.24 25.61 1.80
CA CYS A 566 11.55 26.17 2.11
C CYS A 566 11.46 27.47 2.90
N PHE A 567 10.61 28.40 2.47
CA PHE A 567 10.39 29.67 3.16
C PHE A 567 9.85 29.46 4.58
N VAL A 568 8.83 28.59 4.74
CA VAL A 568 8.29 28.28 6.06
C VAL A 568 9.33 27.61 6.95
N LYS A 569 10.11 26.66 6.41
CA LYS A 569 11.18 25.98 7.15
C LYS A 569 12.27 26.96 7.59
N LEU A 570 12.59 27.97 6.78
CA LEU A 570 13.56 29.01 7.12
C LEU A 570 13.10 29.80 8.33
N CYS A 571 11.85 30.28 8.31
CA CYS A 571 11.27 30.99 9.46
C CYS A 571 11.23 30.09 10.71
N GLN A 572 10.86 28.82 10.57
CA GLN A 572 10.82 27.87 11.68
C GLN A 572 12.19 27.59 12.29
N GLN A 573 13.22 27.35 11.46
CA GLN A 573 14.58 27.10 11.96
C GLN A 573 15.17 28.34 12.64
N LEU A 574 14.91 29.53 12.10
CA LEU A 574 15.31 30.79 12.75
C LEU A 574 14.66 30.94 14.14
N ILE A 575 13.38 30.63 14.27
CA ILE A 575 12.70 30.68 15.58
C ILE A 575 13.29 29.64 16.54
N LEU A 576 13.56 28.41 16.09
CA LEU A 576 14.12 27.33 16.91
C LEU A 576 15.55 27.66 17.38
N SER A 577 16.47 27.95 16.47
CA SER A 577 17.85 28.33 16.84
C SER A 577 17.89 29.64 17.63
N GLY A 578 16.90 30.52 17.43
CA GLY A 578 16.76 31.76 18.18
C GLY A 578 16.31 31.55 19.61
N SER A 579 15.43 30.57 19.88
CA SER A 579 15.04 30.21 21.24
C SER A 579 16.22 29.64 22.04
N ASP A 580 17.10 28.89 21.38
CA ASP A 580 18.32 28.35 22.00
C ASP A 580 19.29 29.47 22.42
N GLU A 581 19.32 30.58 21.68
CA GLU A 581 20.10 31.79 22.00
C GLU A 581 19.33 32.84 22.84
N SER A 582 18.17 32.49 23.42
CA SER A 582 17.30 33.39 24.22
C SER A 582 16.77 34.64 23.49
N LYS A 583 16.74 34.63 22.14
CA LYS A 583 16.19 35.72 21.33
C LYS A 583 14.68 35.58 21.20
N SER A 584 13.97 36.70 21.25
CA SER A 584 12.53 36.67 21.00
C SER A 584 12.24 36.29 19.53
N PRO A 585 11.22 35.46 19.27
CA PRO A 585 10.89 35.02 17.92
C PRO A 585 10.64 36.17 16.91
N SER A 586 10.11 37.31 17.37
CA SER A 586 9.90 38.50 16.53
C SER A 586 11.23 39.14 16.11
N THR A 587 12.21 39.21 17.02
CA THR A 587 13.56 39.74 16.73
C THR A 587 14.25 38.93 15.63
N VAL A 588 14.08 37.61 15.60
CA VAL A 588 14.72 36.76 14.58
C VAL A 588 14.02 36.83 13.22
N LEU A 589 12.72 37.11 13.19
CA LEU A 589 11.97 37.31 11.94
C LEU A 589 12.13 38.72 11.35
N HIS A 590 12.55 39.70 12.16
CA HIS A 590 12.69 41.09 11.73
C HIS A 590 13.63 41.27 10.51
N PRO A 591 14.81 40.62 10.42
CA PRO A 591 15.66 40.68 9.23
C PRO A 591 15.00 40.13 7.96
N ILE A 592 14.22 39.05 8.08
CA ILE A 592 13.49 38.45 6.95
C ILE A 592 12.46 39.45 6.41
N LEU A 593 11.67 40.03 7.32
CA LEU A 593 10.66 41.02 6.95
C LEU A 593 11.29 42.27 6.33
N ASN A 594 12.42 42.75 6.84
CA ASN A 594 13.17 43.85 6.22
C ASN A 594 13.60 43.52 4.78
N ILE A 595 14.05 42.30 4.50
CA ILE A 595 14.38 41.88 3.13
C ILE A 595 13.13 41.88 2.24
N ILE A 596 12.01 41.34 2.73
CA ILE A 596 10.74 41.31 1.97
C ILE A 596 10.24 42.74 1.69
N PHE A 597 10.23 43.62 2.69
CA PHE A 597 9.85 45.02 2.50
C PHE A 597 10.81 45.77 1.56
N GLY A 598 12.11 45.44 1.60
CA GLY A 598 13.08 45.96 0.64
C GLY A 598 12.82 45.51 -0.79
N MET A 599 12.27 44.31 -1.01
CA MET A 599 11.86 43.83 -2.33
C MET A 599 10.61 44.53 -2.88
N LEU A 600 9.76 45.08 -2.02
CA LEU A 600 8.51 45.75 -2.41
C LEU A 600 8.73 47.19 -2.93
N ASN A 601 9.89 47.79 -2.67
CA ASN A 601 10.27 49.14 -3.12
C ASN A 601 11.45 49.09 -4.13
N PRO A 602 11.23 48.69 -5.39
CA PRO A 602 12.31 48.49 -6.37
C PRO A 602 13.05 49.78 -6.76
N GLU A 603 12.42 50.96 -6.62
CA GLU A 603 12.99 52.28 -6.99
C GLU A 603 14.27 52.66 -6.22
N ARG A 604 14.56 52.01 -5.09
CA ARG A 604 15.78 52.28 -4.31
C ARG A 604 16.97 51.41 -4.65
N LEU A 605 16.82 50.38 -5.50
CA LEU A 605 17.88 49.39 -5.72
C LEU A 605 18.20 49.10 -7.20
N TYR A 606 17.25 48.78 -8.09
CA TYR A 606 17.57 48.49 -9.52
C TYR A 606 16.36 48.70 -10.47
N PRO A 607 16.50 49.45 -11.58
CA PRO A 607 15.38 49.81 -12.48
C PRO A 607 14.97 48.76 -13.53
N ASN A 608 15.62 47.59 -13.63
CA ASN A 608 15.47 46.67 -14.77
C ASN A 608 14.84 45.28 -14.48
N GLU A 609 14.37 44.99 -13.26
CA GLU A 609 13.62 43.75 -12.99
C GLU A 609 12.12 43.95 -13.28
N ASP A 610 11.43 42.92 -13.79
CA ASP A 610 9.97 42.88 -13.92
C ASP A 610 9.31 43.11 -12.55
N SER A 611 9.08 44.39 -12.22
CA SER A 611 8.66 44.86 -10.90
C SER A 611 7.40 44.16 -10.39
N VAL A 612 6.56 43.68 -11.30
CA VAL A 612 5.32 42.99 -10.98
C VAL A 612 5.55 41.58 -10.40
N GLU A 613 6.55 40.82 -10.87
CA GLU A 613 6.84 39.48 -10.34
C GLU A 613 7.41 39.55 -8.92
N VAL A 614 8.34 40.48 -8.70
CA VAL A 614 8.97 40.71 -7.38
C VAL A 614 7.94 41.18 -6.36
N VAL A 615 7.07 42.13 -6.72
CA VAL A 615 6.00 42.61 -5.83
C VAL A 615 4.99 41.51 -5.51
N ARG A 616 4.59 40.72 -6.52
CA ARG A 616 3.61 39.63 -6.34
C ARG A 616 4.15 38.53 -5.42
N SER A 617 5.36 38.07 -5.69
CA SER A 617 6.04 37.06 -4.87
C SER A 617 6.27 37.52 -3.43
N SER A 618 6.71 38.77 -3.24
CA SER A 618 6.90 39.38 -1.92
C SER A 618 5.58 39.49 -1.15
N THR A 619 4.49 39.89 -1.82
CA THR A 619 3.15 39.95 -1.21
C THR A 619 2.63 38.55 -0.83
N ILE A 620 2.96 37.51 -1.61
CA ILE A 620 2.66 36.12 -1.25
C ILE A 620 3.45 35.70 0.01
N ALA A 621 4.74 36.07 0.11
CA ALA A 621 5.54 35.81 1.30
C ALA A 621 4.95 36.49 2.55
N LEU A 622 4.50 37.75 2.45
CA LEU A 622 3.82 38.45 3.54
C LEU A 622 2.51 37.74 3.94
N ASN A 623 1.72 37.27 2.97
CA ASN A 623 0.52 36.47 3.24
C ASN A 623 0.83 35.19 4.02
N ILE A 624 1.93 34.51 3.69
CA ILE A 624 2.36 33.30 4.41
C ILE A 624 2.75 33.64 5.85
N ILE A 625 3.48 34.75 6.05
CA ILE A 625 3.82 35.25 7.39
C ILE A 625 2.55 35.56 8.19
N ALA A 626 1.62 36.34 7.62
CA ALA A 626 0.35 36.69 8.25
C ALA A 626 -0.57 35.47 8.51
N GLN A 627 -0.36 34.36 7.78
CA GLN A 627 -1.11 33.14 8.02
C GLN A 627 -0.54 32.30 9.16
N LYS A 628 0.79 32.21 9.27
CA LYS A 628 1.47 31.25 10.16
C LYS A 628 2.11 31.85 11.41
N PHE A 629 2.55 33.11 11.36
CA PHE A 629 3.43 33.69 12.38
C PHE A 629 2.85 34.95 13.06
N THR A 630 1.66 35.42 12.70
CA THR A 630 1.05 36.67 13.25
C THR A 630 1.01 36.74 14.77
N ARG A 631 0.73 35.62 15.45
CA ARG A 631 0.65 35.56 16.93
C ARG A 631 2.00 35.75 17.64
N ILE A 632 3.09 35.68 16.87
CA ILE A 632 4.47 35.65 17.35
C ILE A 632 5.17 36.99 17.02
N LEU A 633 4.57 37.82 16.16
CA LEU A 633 5.11 39.13 15.77
C LEU A 633 4.81 40.18 16.85
N ASP A 634 5.74 41.11 17.02
CA ASP A 634 5.60 42.27 17.89
C ASP A 634 4.78 43.39 17.24
N ALA A 635 4.34 44.36 18.03
CA ALA A 635 3.51 45.48 17.57
C ALA A 635 4.18 46.31 16.46
N SER A 636 5.53 46.38 16.42
CA SER A 636 6.25 47.13 15.38
C SER A 636 6.19 46.46 14.00
N LEU A 637 6.31 45.13 13.95
CA LEU A 637 6.20 44.39 12.68
C LEU A 637 4.75 44.29 12.22
N LEU A 638 3.80 44.16 13.15
CA LEU A 638 2.38 44.17 12.85
C LEU A 638 1.93 45.51 12.27
N SER A 639 2.37 46.64 12.86
CA SER A 639 2.05 47.97 12.32
C SER A 639 2.59 48.16 10.90
N ARG A 640 3.82 47.70 10.62
CA ARG A 640 4.41 47.74 9.26
C ARG A 640 3.64 46.87 8.27
N LEU A 641 3.18 45.69 8.66
CA LEU A 641 2.35 44.81 7.82
C LEU A 641 1.00 45.46 7.48
N VAL A 642 0.33 46.06 8.47
CA VAL A 642 -0.95 46.76 8.27
C VAL A 642 -0.75 48.00 7.41
N ALA A 643 0.26 48.84 7.71
CA ALA A 643 0.58 50.02 6.92
C ALA A 643 0.87 49.68 5.45
N HIS A 644 1.62 48.60 5.19
CA HIS A 644 1.84 48.10 3.83
C HIS A 644 0.51 47.69 3.17
N ALA A 645 -0.33 46.93 3.87
CA ALA A 645 -1.61 46.50 3.32
C ALA A 645 -2.55 47.68 2.98
N CYS A 646 -2.57 48.72 3.81
CA CYS A 646 -3.34 49.94 3.58
C CYS A 646 -2.77 50.79 2.43
N SER A 647 -1.45 50.92 2.34
CA SER A 647 -0.79 51.66 1.24
C SER A 647 -1.01 51.03 -0.13
N TRP A 648 -1.05 49.70 -0.20
CA TRP A 648 -1.11 48.97 -1.48
C TRP A 648 -2.52 48.56 -1.90
N ILE A 649 -3.55 48.87 -1.10
CA ILE A 649 -4.96 48.60 -1.48
C ILE A 649 -5.39 49.46 -2.68
N SER A 650 -4.83 50.66 -2.80
CA SER A 650 -5.08 51.61 -3.89
C SER A 650 -4.26 51.33 -5.15
N ASP A 651 -3.38 50.32 -5.16
CA ASP A 651 -2.58 49.97 -6.34
C ASP A 651 -3.49 49.68 -7.55
N GLY A 652 -3.14 50.23 -8.71
CA GLY A 652 -3.92 50.12 -9.94
C GLY A 652 -3.94 48.72 -10.57
N ARG A 653 -3.09 47.80 -10.12
CA ARG A 653 -2.95 46.45 -10.69
C ARG A 653 -3.84 45.44 -9.96
N PRO A 654 -4.86 44.84 -10.63
CA PRO A 654 -5.83 43.94 -9.97
C PRO A 654 -5.19 42.73 -9.26
N LEU A 655 -4.14 42.15 -9.85
CA LEU A 655 -3.47 40.95 -9.33
C LEU A 655 -2.82 41.19 -7.96
N ILE A 656 -2.28 42.39 -7.72
CA ILE A 656 -1.66 42.76 -6.44
C ILE A 656 -2.74 43.09 -5.42
N ARG A 657 -3.78 43.85 -5.82
CA ARG A 657 -4.91 44.19 -4.96
C ARG A 657 -5.58 42.96 -4.36
N VAL A 658 -5.78 41.88 -5.14
CA VAL A 658 -6.35 40.62 -4.62
C VAL A 658 -5.47 40.00 -3.53
N LEU A 659 -4.14 40.04 -3.67
CA LEU A 659 -3.21 39.52 -2.65
C LEU A 659 -3.17 40.40 -1.39
N ILE A 660 -3.33 41.71 -1.55
CA ILE A 660 -3.42 42.66 -0.43
C ILE A 660 -4.75 42.49 0.32
N ILE A 661 -5.88 42.33 -0.38
CA ILE A 661 -7.18 42.01 0.24
C ILE A 661 -7.08 40.70 1.02
N ARG A 662 -6.38 39.70 0.47
CA ARG A 662 -6.13 38.44 1.18
C ARG A 662 -5.30 38.66 2.45
N LEU A 663 -4.27 39.51 2.38
CA LEU A 663 -3.44 39.85 3.53
C LEU A 663 -4.27 40.53 4.63
N LEU A 664 -5.07 41.54 4.29
CA LEU A 664 -5.99 42.22 5.21
C LEU A 664 -6.98 41.24 5.86
N ARG A 665 -7.61 40.36 5.07
CA ARG A 665 -8.52 39.33 5.59
C ARG A 665 -7.82 38.38 6.56
N MET A 666 -6.58 38.00 6.27
CA MET A 666 -5.80 37.12 7.15
C MET A 666 -5.41 37.81 8.45
N LEU A 667 -5.01 39.08 8.39
CA LEU A 667 -4.71 39.90 9.57
C LEU A 667 -5.96 40.07 10.45
N ALA A 668 -7.09 40.50 9.87
CA ALA A 668 -8.36 40.65 10.58
C ALA A 668 -8.85 39.35 11.24
N LYS A 669 -8.58 38.18 10.64
CA LYS A 669 -8.94 36.88 11.22
C LYS A 669 -8.02 36.43 12.36
N LYS A 670 -6.78 36.92 12.42
CA LYS A 670 -5.73 36.38 13.31
C LYS A 670 -5.30 37.34 14.41
N LEU A 671 -5.52 38.64 14.24
CA LEU A 671 -5.29 39.64 15.27
C LEU A 671 -6.44 39.60 16.30
N PRO A 672 -6.14 39.82 17.59
CA PRO A 672 -7.17 40.06 18.59
C PRO A 672 -7.99 41.32 18.25
N ASP A 673 -9.28 41.32 18.60
CA ASP A 673 -10.20 42.44 18.31
C ASP A 673 -9.68 43.78 18.84
N TYR A 674 -9.06 43.79 20.03
CA TYR A 674 -8.47 45.00 20.61
C TYR A 674 -7.30 45.56 19.79
N THR A 675 -6.48 44.69 19.20
CA THR A 675 -5.33 45.09 18.37
C THR A 675 -5.82 45.60 17.02
N MET A 676 -6.88 44.98 16.48
CA MET A 676 -7.50 45.42 15.24
C MET A 676 -8.20 46.78 15.38
N GLN A 677 -8.71 47.13 16.57
CA GLN A 677 -9.29 48.46 16.84
C GLN A 677 -8.23 49.57 16.95
N GLN A 678 -6.98 49.22 17.27
CA GLN A 678 -5.88 50.19 17.38
C GLN A 678 -5.28 50.58 16.02
N TYR A 679 -5.49 49.76 14.99
CA TYR A 679 -4.97 49.97 13.63
C TYR A 679 -6.09 50.36 12.67
#